data_AF-A0A8J7WQK4-F1
#
_entry.id   AF-A0A8J7WQK4-F1
#
_cell.length_a   1.000
_cell.length_b   1.000
_cell.length_c   1.000
_cell.angle_alpha   90.00
_cell.angle_beta   90.00
_cell.angle_gamma   90.00
#
_symmetry.space_group_name_H-M   'P 1'
#
loop_
_entity.id
_entity.type
_entity.pdbx_description
1 polymer ?
#
loop_
_entity_poly.entity_id
_entity_poly.type
_entity_poly.pdbx_seq_one_letter_code
_entity_poly.pdbx_strand_id
1 'polypeptide(L)'
;MPTPERVLPPTARRWTAVRAPLAVLLVAGGLAVAVSQSHPAYAAGAVTINGSTTYQNITGFGASEAFGEASTVMSASASVQQQVLSLLYSPTSGAGLTMLRNEISADSGATIEPNSPGSPTAAPTYVSLASINQDQGQLWFAQQIKSLYGVDNVFADAWSAPSFMKTNNSTSNGGAVCGLNGATCSSGNWVQAYSNYLVQYAKDYAAAGIPLTYLGPENEANLSTSYDSMQLSPSQTAQLIDTLGPTLANSGLSAQLECCATEGWDYAAQYASAISGDATANSYTKVFTSHGYTAAPTSALPGWSKPAWQTEWSTFDGFNSAWDDGSDASGLTWAQHINTGLTSANLSAFLYWWGSTTPSENGDNEGLLEINGSSVIPTGRLWAFANYSRYIHPGATRIGATTSDSGLTLSAYKNTDGTVAVVVLNTANSADSVSYSLQNTGITTGTATPVLTNSSNNAAAQSAITVGGGTFSASIPARSLVTYVISGSGVSGSPSASPSTSPSASPSASPSASPSASPSSSPSSSPSSSPSASASAGGATCNVSYVKSSEWPGGFVANVTISNTGTSAINGWTLKFNYPGDQKVTNAWSATVTQSGTAVSATNVSYDSTISPGGNVTVGWQGTWTSSDASPTAFTLNGAACSTS
;
A
#
# COMPACT_ATOMS: atom_id res chain seq x y z
N MET A 1 -0.65 51.77 -23.18
CA MET A 1 0.57 52.34 -22.57
C MET A 1 1.17 51.30 -21.64
N PRO A 2 2.51 51.20 -21.56
CA PRO A 2 3.23 49.92 -21.70
C PRO A 2 3.62 49.24 -20.38
N THR A 3 3.89 47.93 -20.51
CA THR A 3 4.58 47.01 -19.59
C THR A 3 6.06 47.37 -19.39
N PRO A 4 6.67 47.09 -18.22
CA PRO A 4 8.13 47.13 -18.08
C PRO A 4 8.78 45.77 -18.37
N GLU A 5 9.69 45.78 -19.34
CA GLU A 5 10.69 44.74 -19.65
C GLU A 5 11.68 44.52 -18.49
N ARG A 6 12.06 43.25 -18.28
CA ARG A 6 13.21 42.87 -17.43
C ARG A 6 14.40 42.54 -18.34
N VAL A 7 15.47 43.29 -18.13
CA VAL A 7 16.77 43.20 -18.82
C VAL A 7 17.54 41.96 -18.35
N LEU A 8 18.03 41.15 -19.30
CA LEU A 8 19.02 40.09 -19.08
C LEU A 8 20.44 40.59 -19.41
N PRO A 9 21.46 40.30 -18.59
CA PRO A 9 22.86 40.58 -18.94
C PRO A 9 23.54 39.43 -19.72
N PRO A 10 24.68 39.71 -20.39
CA PRO A 10 25.10 39.01 -21.60
C PRO A 10 26.01 37.80 -21.42
N THR A 11 26.03 37.02 -22.51
CA THR A 11 26.81 35.83 -22.83
C THR A 11 28.33 35.99 -22.68
N ALA A 12 28.97 35.00 -22.05
CA ALA A 12 30.42 34.84 -22.02
C ALA A 12 30.87 33.64 -22.89
N ARG A 13 32.02 33.84 -23.52
CA ARG A 13 32.56 33.16 -24.70
C ARG A 13 32.98 31.71 -24.46
N ARG A 14 32.71 30.86 -25.47
CA ARG A 14 33.32 29.54 -25.67
C ARG A 14 34.82 29.68 -25.95
N TRP A 15 35.62 28.96 -25.17
CA TRP A 15 37.01 28.65 -25.52
C TRP A 15 37.10 27.19 -25.95
N THR A 16 37.35 26.98 -27.24
CA THR A 16 37.75 25.70 -27.82
C THR A 16 39.23 25.47 -27.55
N ALA A 17 39.57 24.48 -26.74
CA ALA A 17 40.94 23.96 -26.62
C ALA A 17 41.05 22.61 -27.35
N VAL A 18 41.84 22.62 -28.41
CA VAL A 18 42.21 21.47 -29.25
C VAL A 18 43.08 20.51 -28.42
N ARG A 19 42.69 19.23 -28.34
CA ARG A 19 43.54 18.14 -27.85
C ARG A 19 44.28 17.51 -29.03
N ALA A 20 45.61 17.48 -28.96
CA ALA A 20 46.46 16.60 -29.77
C ALA A 20 47.06 15.51 -28.87
N PRO A 21 47.18 14.25 -29.33
CA PRO A 21 47.74 13.17 -28.52
C PRO A 21 49.25 13.06 -28.75
N LEU A 22 50.00 12.84 -27.68
CA LEU A 22 51.35 12.29 -27.76
C LEU A 22 51.45 11.12 -26.79
N ALA A 23 51.55 9.94 -27.38
CA ALA A 23 51.83 8.68 -26.72
C ALA A 23 53.30 8.63 -26.29
N VAL A 24 53.55 8.20 -25.07
CA VAL A 24 54.83 7.61 -24.67
C VAL A 24 54.50 6.33 -23.90
N LEU A 25 54.72 5.20 -24.57
CA LEU A 25 54.80 3.88 -23.92
C LEU A 25 56.15 3.79 -23.19
N LEU A 26 56.10 3.61 -21.88
CA LEU A 26 57.22 3.10 -21.08
C LEU A 26 56.77 1.80 -20.43
N VAL A 27 57.19 0.69 -21.01
CA VAL A 27 57.03 -0.65 -20.44
C VAL A 27 58.19 -0.88 -19.48
N ALA A 28 57.91 -0.81 -18.17
CA ALA A 28 58.81 -1.31 -17.13
C ALA A 28 58.14 -2.50 -16.46
N GLY A 29 58.60 -3.71 -16.77
CA GLY A 29 58.19 -4.93 -16.10
C GLY A 29 58.77 -4.97 -14.68
N GLY A 30 57.94 -4.66 -13.69
CA GLY A 30 58.22 -4.90 -12.28
C GLY A 30 57.34 -6.03 -11.75
N LEU A 31 57.95 -7.11 -11.28
CA LEU A 31 57.27 -8.11 -10.45
C LEU A 31 56.69 -7.41 -9.21
N ALA A 32 55.37 -7.25 -9.17
CA ALA A 32 54.68 -6.85 -7.94
C ALA A 32 54.58 -8.07 -7.03
N VAL A 33 55.48 -8.15 -6.05
CA VAL A 33 55.28 -9.00 -4.87
C VAL A 33 54.10 -8.38 -4.11
N ALA A 34 52.97 -9.09 -4.09
CA ALA A 34 51.83 -8.71 -3.26
C ALA A 34 52.21 -8.86 -1.79
N VAL A 35 52.70 -7.78 -1.19
CA VAL A 35 52.78 -7.69 0.26
C VAL A 35 51.36 -7.51 0.75
N SER A 36 50.78 -8.56 1.34
CA SER A 36 49.53 -8.47 2.09
C SER A 36 49.76 -7.55 3.29
N GLN A 37 49.46 -6.27 3.11
CA GLN A 37 49.35 -5.36 4.25
C GLN A 37 48.13 -5.81 5.05
N SER A 38 48.38 -6.46 6.18
CA SER A 38 47.40 -6.70 7.22
C SER A 38 46.91 -5.33 7.70
N HIS A 39 45.75 -4.91 7.20
CA HIS A 39 45.05 -3.78 7.76
C HIS A 39 44.67 -4.18 9.20
N PRO A 40 44.90 -3.32 10.21
CA PRO A 40 44.39 -3.60 11.54
C PRO A 40 42.89 -3.84 11.42
N ALA A 41 42.44 -5.03 11.84
CA ALA A 41 41.02 -5.34 11.92
C ALA A 41 40.42 -4.36 12.93
N TYR A 42 39.71 -3.34 12.44
CA TYR A 42 38.81 -2.58 13.29
C TYR A 42 37.87 -3.59 13.95
N ALA A 43 37.70 -3.50 15.26
CA ALA A 43 36.76 -4.35 15.97
C ALA A 43 35.39 -4.18 15.30
N ALA A 44 34.78 -5.30 14.87
CA ALA A 44 33.45 -5.26 14.28
C ALA A 44 32.49 -4.53 15.22
N GLY A 45 31.67 -3.63 14.67
CA GLY A 45 30.60 -3.00 15.44
C GLY A 45 29.73 -4.07 16.08
N ALA A 46 29.23 -3.82 17.29
CA ALA A 46 28.36 -4.76 17.99
C ALA A 46 26.93 -4.25 17.99
N VAL A 47 26.00 -5.06 17.47
CA VAL A 47 24.55 -4.83 17.53
C VAL A 47 23.93 -5.82 18.50
N THR A 48 23.14 -5.30 19.45
CA THR A 48 22.35 -6.12 20.38
C THR A 48 20.87 -5.86 20.16
N ILE A 49 20.13 -6.92 19.90
CA ILE A 49 18.67 -6.95 19.86
C ILE A 49 18.19 -7.58 21.17
N ASN A 50 17.27 -6.94 21.88
CA ASN A 50 16.73 -7.43 23.15
C ASN A 50 15.20 -7.51 23.08
N GLY A 51 14.69 -8.73 22.93
CA GLY A 51 13.25 -9.01 22.85
C GLY A 51 12.48 -8.79 24.16
N SER A 52 13.17 -8.62 25.31
CA SER A 52 12.53 -8.26 26.58
C SER A 52 12.21 -6.79 26.72
N THR A 53 12.87 -5.91 25.93
CA THR A 53 12.53 -4.49 25.88
C THR A 53 11.55 -4.28 24.75
N THR A 54 10.34 -3.84 25.06
CA THR A 54 9.26 -3.61 24.09
C THR A 54 8.81 -2.15 24.10
N TYR A 55 8.38 -1.65 22.94
CA TYR A 55 7.85 -0.30 22.77
C TYR A 55 6.44 -0.35 22.16
N GLN A 56 6.14 0.51 21.19
CA GLN A 56 4.85 0.56 20.53
C GLN A 56 4.64 -0.63 19.57
N ASN A 57 3.37 -0.95 19.33
CA ASN A 57 2.96 -1.83 18.23
C ASN A 57 2.91 -1.05 16.92
N ILE A 58 3.21 -1.73 15.82
CA ILE A 58 3.18 -1.17 14.47
C ILE A 58 1.85 -1.52 13.82
N THR A 59 1.11 -0.49 13.40
CA THR A 59 -0.09 -0.63 12.59
C THR A 59 0.26 -0.95 11.14
N GLY A 60 1.23 -0.24 10.57
CA GLY A 60 1.62 -0.47 9.18
C GLY A 60 2.27 0.74 8.51
N PHE A 61 2.33 0.67 7.19
CA PHE A 61 2.92 1.68 6.32
C PHE A 61 2.04 1.85 5.09
N GLY A 62 1.96 3.05 4.54
CA GLY A 62 1.02 3.32 3.47
C GLY A 62 1.31 4.58 2.67
N ALA A 63 0.33 4.94 1.85
CA ALA A 63 0.24 6.21 1.15
C ALA A 63 -1.24 6.51 0.87
N SER A 64 -1.51 7.69 0.33
CA SER A 64 -2.80 8.11 -0.21
C SER A 64 -2.86 7.91 -1.72
N GLU A 65 -4.07 7.93 -2.28
CA GLU A 65 -4.33 8.14 -3.72
C GLU A 65 -5.49 9.13 -3.89
N ALA A 66 -5.54 10.13 -2.99
CA ALA A 66 -6.49 11.24 -2.96
C ALA A 66 -6.40 12.15 -4.19
N PHE A 67 -7.28 13.15 -4.30
CA PHE A 67 -7.25 14.17 -5.37
C PHE A 67 -7.29 13.61 -6.80
N GLY A 68 -7.86 12.42 -6.97
CA GLY A 68 -8.02 11.77 -8.27
C GLY A 68 -6.85 10.91 -8.74
N GLU A 69 -5.77 10.79 -7.95
CA GLU A 69 -4.64 9.88 -8.27
C GLU A 69 -5.14 8.43 -8.45
N ALA A 70 -6.06 7.98 -7.58
CA ALA A 70 -6.72 6.67 -7.73
C ALA A 70 -7.51 6.55 -9.04
N SER A 71 -8.16 7.62 -9.50
CA SER A 71 -8.89 7.67 -10.77
C SER A 71 -7.93 7.60 -11.96
N THR A 72 -6.76 8.23 -11.86
CA THR A 72 -5.69 8.15 -12.86
C THR A 72 -5.22 6.71 -13.02
N VAL A 73 -4.99 5.99 -11.92
CA VAL A 73 -4.67 4.54 -11.96
C VAL A 73 -5.83 3.73 -12.52
N MET A 74 -7.06 3.93 -12.01
CA MET A 74 -8.26 3.23 -12.46
C MET A 74 -8.51 3.38 -13.97
N SER A 75 -8.16 4.52 -14.55
CA SER A 75 -8.36 4.82 -15.97
C SER A 75 -7.19 4.36 -16.87
N ALA A 76 -6.06 3.97 -16.28
CA ALA A 76 -4.90 3.52 -17.02
C ALA A 76 -5.11 2.14 -17.68
N SER A 77 -4.18 1.74 -18.56
CA SER A 77 -4.21 0.38 -19.12
C SER A 77 -4.05 -0.68 -18.02
N ALA A 78 -4.59 -1.88 -18.23
CA ALA A 78 -4.48 -2.99 -17.26
C ALA A 78 -3.02 -3.32 -16.88
N SER A 79 -2.07 -3.14 -17.80
CA SER A 79 -0.64 -3.31 -17.53
C SER A 79 -0.11 -2.26 -16.56
N VAL A 80 -0.50 -0.99 -16.72
CA VAL A 80 -0.11 0.09 -15.81
C VAL A 80 -0.77 -0.09 -14.45
N GLN A 81 -2.06 -0.41 -14.41
CA GLN A 81 -2.77 -0.74 -13.17
C GLN A 81 -2.04 -1.83 -12.38
N GLN A 82 -1.71 -2.94 -13.04
CA GLN A 82 -1.01 -4.05 -12.41
C GLN A 82 0.37 -3.65 -11.90
N GLN A 83 1.13 -2.87 -12.68
CA GLN A 83 2.45 -2.38 -12.28
C GLN A 83 2.37 -1.48 -11.04
N VAL A 84 1.47 -0.50 -11.02
CA VAL A 84 1.28 0.42 -9.88
C VAL A 84 0.86 -0.35 -8.63
N LEU A 85 -0.20 -1.15 -8.72
CA LEU A 85 -0.72 -1.94 -7.61
C LEU A 85 0.34 -2.93 -7.07
N SER A 86 1.11 -3.58 -7.97
CA SER A 86 2.19 -4.49 -7.58
C SER A 86 3.34 -3.74 -6.91
N LEU A 87 3.82 -2.64 -7.49
CA LEU A 87 4.91 -1.85 -6.93
C LEU A 87 4.58 -1.24 -5.57
N LEU A 88 3.32 -0.89 -5.30
CA LEU A 88 2.91 -0.37 -4.01
C LEU A 88 2.61 -1.49 -2.99
N TYR A 89 1.80 -2.50 -3.35
CA TYR A 89 1.18 -3.39 -2.36
C TYR A 89 1.66 -4.85 -2.40
N SER A 90 2.39 -5.29 -3.43
CA SER A 90 2.90 -6.67 -3.44
C SER A 90 3.96 -6.87 -2.34
N PRO A 91 3.79 -7.84 -1.42
CA PRO A 91 4.77 -8.10 -0.36
C PRO A 91 6.07 -8.75 -0.87
N THR A 92 6.10 -9.18 -2.13
CA THR A 92 7.25 -9.87 -2.74
C THR A 92 7.95 -9.04 -3.81
N SER A 93 7.19 -8.25 -4.58
CA SER A 93 7.71 -7.51 -5.74
C SER A 93 7.63 -5.99 -5.61
N GLY A 94 6.84 -5.44 -4.68
CA GLY A 94 6.68 -3.99 -4.46
C GLY A 94 6.93 -3.57 -3.03
N ALA A 95 6.48 -2.41 -2.56
CA ALA A 95 6.73 -1.98 -1.19
C ALA A 95 6.02 -2.82 -0.12
N GLY A 96 4.97 -3.56 -0.50
CA GLY A 96 4.18 -4.32 0.45
C GLY A 96 3.50 -3.38 1.45
N LEU A 97 3.01 -2.23 0.99
CA LEU A 97 2.24 -1.31 1.80
C LEU A 97 1.03 -2.03 2.41
N THR A 98 0.66 -1.63 3.61
CA THR A 98 -0.36 -2.28 4.44
C THR A 98 -1.50 -1.35 4.82
N MET A 99 -1.43 -0.07 4.42
CA MET A 99 -2.41 0.94 4.72
C MET A 99 -2.70 1.79 3.48
N LEU A 100 -3.95 2.19 3.31
CA LEU A 100 -4.39 3.19 2.33
C LEU A 100 -5.13 4.31 3.07
N ARG A 101 -4.73 5.56 2.80
CA ARG A 101 -5.46 6.76 3.25
C ARG A 101 -6.31 7.28 2.10
N ASN A 102 -7.61 7.42 2.32
CA ASN A 102 -8.53 8.05 1.37
C ASN A 102 -8.91 9.47 1.80
N GLU A 103 -9.20 10.31 0.84
CA GLU A 103 -9.84 11.61 1.01
C GLU A 103 -11.36 11.45 1.05
N ILE A 104 -11.98 12.10 2.04
CA ILE A 104 -13.40 12.43 2.03
C ILE A 104 -13.55 13.83 1.45
N SER A 105 -13.80 13.90 0.14
CA SER A 105 -13.81 15.17 -0.57
C SER A 105 -15.11 15.96 -0.34
N ALA A 106 -15.00 17.27 -0.18
CA ALA A 106 -16.15 18.18 -0.13
C ALA A 106 -16.44 18.81 -1.50
N ASP A 107 -15.56 18.62 -2.48
CA ASP A 107 -15.65 19.24 -3.78
C ASP A 107 -16.89 18.81 -4.58
N SER A 108 -17.39 19.76 -5.37
CA SER A 108 -18.54 19.54 -6.24
C SER A 108 -18.25 18.44 -7.26
N GLY A 109 -19.04 17.37 -7.23
CA GLY A 109 -18.87 16.21 -8.10
C GLY A 109 -18.03 15.08 -7.49
N ALA A 110 -17.35 15.34 -6.38
CA ALA A 110 -16.60 14.35 -5.61
C ALA A 110 -17.24 14.06 -4.24
N THR A 111 -18.05 14.96 -3.70
CA THR A 111 -18.72 14.76 -2.41
C THR A 111 -19.99 13.90 -2.51
N ILE A 112 -20.25 13.09 -1.47
CA ILE A 112 -21.51 12.36 -1.32
C ILE A 112 -22.70 13.26 -0.99
N GLU A 113 -22.49 14.53 -0.59
CA GLU A 113 -23.57 15.48 -0.27
C GLU A 113 -23.43 16.80 -1.07
N PRO A 114 -23.67 16.76 -2.39
CA PRO A 114 -23.40 17.91 -3.26
C PRO A 114 -24.38 19.07 -3.09
N ASN A 115 -25.53 18.85 -2.44
CA ASN A 115 -26.59 19.83 -2.30
C ASN A 115 -26.94 20.05 -0.83
N SER A 116 -27.06 21.32 -0.42
CA SER A 116 -27.53 21.67 0.92
C SER A 116 -28.97 21.16 1.15
N PRO A 117 -29.26 20.54 2.30
CA PRO A 117 -30.63 20.20 2.69
C PRO A 117 -31.47 21.43 3.13
N GLY A 118 -30.89 22.63 3.09
CA GLY A 118 -31.56 23.91 3.42
C GLY A 118 -31.55 24.27 4.91
N SER A 119 -31.33 23.30 5.82
CA SER A 119 -31.10 23.55 7.25
C SER A 119 -30.33 22.37 7.88
N PRO A 120 -29.62 22.56 9.01
CA PRO A 120 -28.83 21.50 9.65
C PRO A 120 -29.68 20.34 10.21
N THR A 121 -30.99 20.52 10.35
CA THR A 121 -31.92 19.49 10.84
C THR A 121 -32.77 18.87 9.73
N ALA A 122 -32.65 19.36 8.49
CA ALA A 122 -33.35 18.77 7.36
C ALA A 122 -32.65 17.48 6.91
N ALA A 123 -33.41 16.55 6.34
CA ALA A 123 -32.86 15.29 5.86
C ALA A 123 -31.92 15.53 4.66
N PRO A 124 -30.66 15.06 4.72
CA PRO A 124 -29.71 15.17 3.61
C PRO A 124 -30.10 14.24 2.46
N THR A 125 -29.69 14.61 1.24
CA THR A 125 -29.77 13.72 0.07
C THR A 125 -28.35 13.33 -0.33
N TYR A 126 -27.97 12.11 0.04
CA TYR A 126 -26.67 11.56 -0.34
C TYR A 126 -26.71 10.93 -1.73
N VAL A 127 -25.61 11.08 -2.47
CA VAL A 127 -25.36 10.38 -3.74
C VAL A 127 -24.43 9.18 -3.50
N SER A 128 -24.47 8.17 -4.37
CA SER A 128 -23.67 6.96 -4.19
C SER A 128 -22.20 7.17 -4.59
N LEU A 129 -21.28 6.42 -4.00
CA LEU A 129 -19.85 6.42 -4.39
C LEU A 129 -19.65 6.18 -5.90
N ALA A 130 -20.48 5.31 -6.51
CA ALA A 130 -20.44 5.06 -7.96
C ALA A 130 -20.78 6.30 -8.80
N SER A 131 -21.62 7.21 -8.30
CA SER A 131 -22.01 8.43 -9.02
C SER A 131 -20.96 9.53 -8.98
N ILE A 132 -20.03 9.46 -8.03
CA ILE A 132 -18.88 10.37 -7.87
C ILE A 132 -17.58 9.69 -8.34
N ASN A 133 -17.68 8.92 -9.43
CA ASN A 133 -16.56 8.21 -10.06
C ASN A 133 -15.85 7.23 -9.10
N GLN A 134 -16.61 6.39 -8.38
CA GLN A 134 -16.06 5.45 -7.38
C GLN A 134 -15.25 6.16 -6.30
N ASP A 135 -15.78 7.31 -5.83
CA ASP A 135 -15.08 8.21 -4.92
C ASP A 135 -13.72 8.64 -5.50
N GLN A 136 -13.74 9.22 -6.69
CA GLN A 136 -12.53 9.59 -7.44
C GLN A 136 -11.55 8.42 -7.65
N GLY A 137 -12.08 7.20 -7.86
CA GLY A 137 -11.32 5.96 -8.04
C GLY A 137 -10.86 5.31 -6.73
N GLN A 138 -10.96 5.97 -5.58
CA GLN A 138 -10.45 5.48 -4.30
C GLN A 138 -11.14 4.18 -3.86
N LEU A 139 -12.45 4.03 -4.11
CA LEU A 139 -13.17 2.78 -3.83
C LEU A 139 -12.66 1.63 -4.69
N TRP A 140 -12.46 1.87 -5.99
CA TRP A 140 -11.89 0.85 -6.89
C TRP A 140 -10.50 0.42 -6.42
N PHE A 141 -9.65 1.39 -6.08
CA PHE A 141 -8.29 1.15 -5.64
C PHE A 141 -8.26 0.31 -4.36
N ALA A 142 -9.06 0.67 -3.36
CA ALA A 142 -9.22 -0.08 -2.12
C ALA A 142 -9.70 -1.53 -2.36
N GLN A 143 -10.65 -1.73 -3.29
CA GLN A 143 -11.11 -3.06 -3.68
C GLN A 143 -10.01 -3.88 -4.36
N GLN A 144 -9.18 -3.26 -5.21
CA GLN A 144 -8.07 -3.95 -5.87
C GLN A 144 -7.00 -4.40 -4.88
N ILE A 145 -6.54 -3.53 -3.98
CA ILE A 145 -5.48 -3.90 -3.02
C ILE A 145 -5.96 -4.97 -2.02
N LYS A 146 -7.23 -4.94 -1.63
CA LYS A 146 -7.85 -5.97 -0.81
C LYS A 146 -7.89 -7.30 -1.55
N SER A 147 -8.37 -7.30 -2.79
CA SER A 147 -8.51 -8.51 -3.61
C SER A 147 -7.18 -9.16 -3.94
N LEU A 148 -6.19 -8.36 -4.34
CA LEU A 148 -4.90 -8.85 -4.85
C LEU A 148 -3.89 -9.15 -3.74
N TYR A 149 -3.91 -8.38 -2.65
CA TYR A 149 -2.87 -8.43 -1.62
C TYR A 149 -3.40 -8.60 -0.20
N GLY A 150 -4.73 -8.68 -0.01
CA GLY A 150 -5.35 -8.85 1.31
C GLY A 150 -5.26 -7.60 2.18
N VAL A 151 -4.98 -6.43 1.61
CA VAL A 151 -4.87 -5.17 2.36
C VAL A 151 -6.25 -4.56 2.55
N ASP A 152 -6.75 -4.57 3.78
CA ASP A 152 -8.06 -4.05 4.16
C ASP A 152 -8.00 -2.92 5.19
N ASN A 153 -6.81 -2.51 5.62
CA ASN A 153 -6.59 -1.36 6.48
C ASN A 153 -6.69 -0.06 5.67
N VAL A 154 -7.92 0.34 5.37
CA VAL A 154 -8.26 1.60 4.72
C VAL A 154 -8.82 2.55 5.77
N PHE A 155 -8.30 3.77 5.83
CA PHE A 155 -8.92 4.85 6.60
C PHE A 155 -9.19 6.04 5.70
N ALA A 156 -10.13 6.89 6.11
CA ALA A 156 -10.49 8.07 5.34
C ALA A 156 -10.56 9.29 6.23
N ASP A 157 -10.10 10.42 5.70
CA ASP A 157 -10.02 11.70 6.41
C ASP A 157 -10.57 12.82 5.52
N ALA A 158 -11.21 13.82 6.13
CA ALA A 158 -11.89 14.89 5.42
C ALA A 158 -11.04 16.16 5.37
N TRP A 159 -10.71 16.60 4.16
CA TRP A 159 -10.02 17.88 3.98
C TRP A 159 -10.90 19.08 4.32
N SER A 160 -12.20 18.96 4.08
CA SER A 160 -13.17 19.97 4.42
C SER A 160 -14.55 19.36 4.68
N ALA A 161 -15.39 20.08 5.42
CA ALA A 161 -16.83 19.89 5.35
C ALA A 161 -17.41 20.46 4.04
N PRO A 162 -18.60 20.00 3.57
CA PRO A 162 -19.32 20.66 2.49
C PRO A 162 -19.50 22.16 2.74
N SER A 163 -19.40 22.97 1.69
CA SER A 163 -19.36 24.44 1.77
C SER A 163 -20.49 25.03 2.60
N PHE A 164 -21.72 24.54 2.44
CA PHE A 164 -22.92 25.02 3.15
C PHE A 164 -22.91 24.74 4.66
N MET A 165 -21.98 23.91 5.16
CA MET A 165 -21.78 23.64 6.58
C MET A 165 -20.71 24.55 7.21
N LYS A 166 -20.05 25.43 6.43
CA LYS A 166 -18.88 26.21 6.85
C LYS A 166 -19.14 27.70 6.95
N THR A 167 -18.41 28.38 7.83
CA THR A 167 -18.51 29.83 8.08
C THR A 167 -18.24 30.71 6.87
N ASN A 168 -17.44 30.24 5.92
CA ASN A 168 -17.08 30.96 4.69
C ASN A 168 -17.91 30.52 3.47
N ASN A 169 -18.85 29.58 3.64
CA ASN A 169 -19.64 28.99 2.55
C ASN A 169 -18.77 28.54 1.34
N SER A 170 -17.62 27.93 1.62
CA SER A 170 -16.63 27.50 0.65
C SER A 170 -15.95 26.21 1.14
N THR A 171 -15.62 25.28 0.24
CA THR A 171 -14.83 24.09 0.59
C THR A 171 -13.34 24.44 0.76
N SER A 172 -12.86 25.46 0.05
CA SER A 172 -11.50 25.98 0.13
C SER A 172 -11.38 27.23 1.01
N ASN A 173 -10.14 27.70 1.19
CA ASN A 173 -9.76 28.90 1.92
C ASN A 173 -10.18 28.87 3.40
N GLY A 174 -9.98 27.72 4.04
CA GLY A 174 -10.23 27.51 5.46
C GLY A 174 -11.70 27.63 5.84
N GLY A 175 -12.01 28.43 6.86
CA GLY A 175 -13.33 28.45 7.49
C GLY A 175 -13.55 27.24 8.42
N ALA A 176 -14.55 27.33 9.29
CA ALA A 176 -14.81 26.32 10.32
C ALA A 176 -16.24 25.77 10.18
N VAL A 177 -16.50 24.58 10.73
CA VAL A 177 -17.86 24.03 10.81
C VAL A 177 -18.74 24.98 11.62
N CYS A 178 -19.85 25.39 11.02
CA CYS A 178 -20.85 26.24 11.64
C CYS A 178 -21.40 25.59 12.92
N GLY A 179 -21.38 26.32 14.04
CA GLY A 179 -21.87 25.85 15.34
C GLY A 179 -20.77 25.49 16.34
N LEU A 180 -19.52 25.37 15.90
CA LEU A 180 -18.38 25.29 16.80
C LEU A 180 -18.16 26.64 17.51
N ASN A 181 -17.43 26.60 18.63
CA ASN A 181 -17.12 27.79 19.42
C ASN A 181 -16.45 28.86 18.55
N GLY A 182 -17.04 30.06 18.48
CA GLY A 182 -16.54 31.15 17.63
C GLY A 182 -16.88 31.03 16.13
N ALA A 183 -17.52 29.95 15.69
CA ALA A 183 -17.87 29.68 14.29
C ALA A 183 -19.40 29.72 14.08
N THR A 184 -20.04 30.85 14.35
CA THR A 184 -21.50 30.97 14.23
C THR A 184 -21.93 31.34 12.81
N CYS A 185 -22.98 30.69 12.30
CA CYS A 185 -23.55 30.94 10.98
C CYS A 185 -25.05 31.22 11.07
N SER A 186 -25.56 32.07 10.17
CA SER A 186 -27.00 32.33 10.05
C SER A 186 -27.80 31.09 9.62
N SER A 187 -27.14 30.14 8.95
CA SER A 187 -27.72 28.85 8.53
C SER A 187 -27.89 27.85 9.68
N GLY A 188 -27.35 28.12 10.88
CA GLY A 188 -27.51 27.28 12.08
C GLY A 188 -26.24 26.52 12.49
N ASN A 189 -26.41 25.54 13.39
CA ASN A 189 -25.35 24.66 13.88
C ASN A 189 -25.32 23.35 13.07
N TRP A 190 -24.24 23.14 12.32
CA TRP A 190 -24.04 22.02 11.39
C TRP A 190 -23.13 20.91 11.96
N VAL A 191 -22.66 21.00 13.22
CA VAL A 191 -21.73 20.02 13.80
C VAL A 191 -22.27 18.59 13.76
N GLN A 192 -23.55 18.39 14.10
CA GLN A 192 -24.19 17.07 14.02
C GLN A 192 -24.42 16.62 12.56
N ALA A 193 -24.78 17.54 11.66
CA ALA A 193 -24.97 17.23 10.24
C ALA A 193 -23.66 16.78 9.60
N TYR A 194 -22.55 17.46 9.89
CA TYR A 194 -21.22 17.07 9.45
C TYR A 194 -20.80 15.71 10.04
N SER A 195 -21.07 15.47 11.32
CA SER A 195 -20.81 14.16 11.94
C SER A 195 -21.60 13.03 11.26
N ASN A 196 -22.86 13.30 10.87
CA ASN A 196 -23.68 12.34 10.14
C ASN A 196 -23.16 12.10 8.72
N TYR A 197 -22.68 13.15 8.03
CA TYR A 197 -22.06 13.06 6.71
C TYR A 197 -20.83 12.13 6.73
N LEU A 198 -19.90 12.31 7.67
CA LEU A 198 -18.72 11.45 7.81
C LEU A 198 -19.10 10.00 8.11
N VAL A 199 -20.08 9.79 9.00
CA VAL A 199 -20.58 8.43 9.31
C VAL A 199 -21.31 7.81 8.13
N GLN A 200 -22.02 8.60 7.32
CA GLN A 200 -22.64 8.09 6.10
C GLN A 200 -21.59 7.63 5.08
N TYR A 201 -20.54 8.41 4.86
CA TYR A 201 -19.41 8.01 3.99
C TYR A 201 -18.83 6.66 4.45
N ALA A 202 -18.59 6.50 5.76
CA ALA A 202 -18.10 5.23 6.31
C ALA A 202 -19.09 4.07 6.14
N LYS A 203 -20.41 4.32 6.21
CA LYS A 203 -21.44 3.31 5.91
C LYS A 203 -21.44 2.91 4.45
N ASP A 204 -21.26 3.85 3.53
CA ASP A 204 -21.24 3.59 2.10
C ASP A 204 -20.04 2.70 1.72
N TYR A 205 -18.87 2.98 2.31
CA TYR A 205 -17.67 2.13 2.18
C TYR A 205 -17.88 0.72 2.76
N ALA A 206 -18.46 0.61 3.96
CA ALA A 206 -18.80 -0.68 4.55
C ALA A 206 -19.79 -1.48 3.69
N ALA A 207 -20.81 -0.82 3.14
CA ALA A 207 -21.78 -1.44 2.23
C ALA A 207 -21.13 -1.90 0.90
N ALA A 208 -20.07 -1.22 0.46
CA ALA A 208 -19.27 -1.60 -0.70
C ALA A 208 -18.21 -2.69 -0.42
N GLY A 209 -18.20 -3.28 0.79
CA GLY A 209 -17.31 -4.36 1.18
C GLY A 209 -15.92 -3.92 1.66
N ILE A 210 -15.72 -2.60 1.85
CA ILE A 210 -14.49 -1.98 2.35
C ILE A 210 -14.83 -1.20 3.64
N PRO A 211 -15.13 -1.87 4.76
CA PRO A 211 -15.36 -1.15 6.01
C PRO A 211 -14.09 -0.40 6.41
N LEU A 212 -14.22 0.91 6.64
CA LEU A 212 -13.10 1.73 7.09
C LEU A 212 -12.63 1.28 8.47
N THR A 213 -11.31 1.30 8.67
CA THR A 213 -10.67 1.03 9.97
C THR A 213 -10.68 2.27 10.85
N TYR A 214 -10.38 3.43 10.27
CA TYR A 214 -10.43 4.72 10.94
C TYR A 214 -11.14 5.78 10.10
N LEU A 215 -11.70 6.77 10.79
CA LEU A 215 -12.39 7.93 10.23
C LEU A 215 -11.83 9.20 10.87
N GLY A 216 -11.29 10.09 10.05
CA GLY A 216 -10.76 11.40 10.40
C GLY A 216 -11.76 12.52 10.10
N PRO A 217 -11.89 13.52 10.99
CA PRO A 217 -12.79 14.66 10.76
C PRO A 217 -12.11 15.86 10.08
N GLU A 218 -10.79 15.86 9.90
CA GLU A 218 -10.04 17.04 9.53
C GLU A 218 -8.64 16.70 9.00
N ASN A 219 -8.23 17.41 7.95
CA ASN A 219 -6.85 17.45 7.46
C ASN A 219 -6.24 18.83 7.69
N GLU A 220 -5.03 18.89 8.25
CA GLU A 220 -4.22 20.10 8.42
C GLU A 220 -5.05 21.29 8.90
N ALA A 221 -5.81 21.08 9.99
CA ALA A 221 -6.78 22.06 10.49
C ALA A 221 -6.15 23.41 10.93
N ASN A 222 -4.82 23.50 10.93
CA ASN A 222 -4.05 24.72 11.15
C ASN A 222 -3.71 25.49 9.86
N LEU A 223 -4.09 24.99 8.68
CA LEU A 223 -3.76 25.52 7.35
C LEU A 223 -5.01 25.95 6.56
N SER A 224 -4.87 26.96 5.69
CA SER A 224 -5.90 27.41 4.76
C SER A 224 -5.31 27.49 3.36
N THR A 225 -5.91 26.80 2.40
CA THR A 225 -5.37 26.62 1.06
C THR A 225 -6.41 26.97 -0.01
N SER A 226 -5.97 27.06 -1.27
CA SER A 226 -6.88 27.31 -2.40
C SER A 226 -7.69 26.09 -2.83
N TYR A 227 -7.41 24.92 -2.27
CA TYR A 227 -8.15 23.66 -2.42
C TYR A 227 -8.89 23.33 -1.11
N ASP A 228 -9.56 22.18 -1.04
CA ASP A 228 -10.31 21.74 0.14
C ASP A 228 -9.49 21.92 1.43
N SER A 229 -9.99 22.77 2.32
CA SER A 229 -9.34 23.10 3.59
C SER A 229 -10.36 23.62 4.59
N MET A 230 -10.24 23.16 5.84
CA MET A 230 -11.09 23.59 6.96
C MET A 230 -10.23 23.85 8.19
N GLN A 231 -10.35 25.05 8.75
CA GLN A 231 -9.57 25.47 9.90
C GLN A 231 -10.32 25.23 11.20
N LEU A 232 -9.73 24.42 12.08
CA LEU A 232 -10.23 24.11 13.42
C LEU A 232 -9.10 24.35 14.43
N SER A 233 -9.38 25.19 15.43
CA SER A 233 -8.49 25.32 16.59
C SER A 233 -8.48 24.03 17.42
N PRO A 234 -7.43 23.78 18.24
CA PRO A 234 -7.37 22.59 19.09
C PRO A 234 -8.64 22.33 19.93
N SER A 235 -9.26 23.39 20.48
CA SER A 235 -10.51 23.26 21.24
C SER A 235 -11.74 22.98 20.36
N GLN A 236 -11.76 23.48 19.12
CA GLN A 236 -12.85 23.22 18.18
C GLN A 236 -12.78 21.78 17.66
N THR A 237 -11.57 21.26 17.43
CA THR A 237 -11.34 19.83 17.12
C THR A 237 -11.88 18.93 18.23
N ALA A 238 -11.51 19.20 19.50
CA ALA A 238 -12.05 18.44 20.63
C ALA A 238 -13.60 18.51 20.68
N GLN A 239 -14.17 19.70 20.52
CA GLN A 239 -15.63 19.92 20.49
C GLN A 239 -16.32 19.18 19.33
N LEU A 240 -15.69 19.10 18.16
CA LEU A 240 -16.23 18.34 17.03
C LEU A 240 -16.27 16.84 17.37
N ILE A 241 -15.21 16.31 17.99
CA ILE A 241 -15.13 14.91 18.41
C ILE A 241 -16.18 14.59 19.49
N ASP A 242 -16.59 15.53 20.34
CA ASP A 242 -17.69 15.32 21.29
C ASP A 242 -19.00 14.92 20.62
N THR A 243 -19.20 15.34 19.38
CA THR A 243 -20.37 14.99 18.58
C THR A 243 -20.09 13.78 17.69
N LEU A 244 -18.96 13.78 16.99
CA LEU A 244 -18.60 12.72 16.05
C LEU A 244 -18.37 11.37 16.75
N GLY A 245 -17.70 11.35 17.90
CA GLY A 245 -17.38 10.14 18.66
C GLY A 245 -18.61 9.30 19.00
N PRO A 246 -19.59 9.87 19.72
CA PRO A 246 -20.86 9.19 19.97
C PRO A 246 -21.64 8.85 18.70
N THR A 247 -21.63 9.72 17.69
CA THR A 247 -22.33 9.48 16.41
C THR A 247 -21.77 8.24 15.70
N LEU A 248 -20.44 8.10 15.64
CA LEU A 248 -19.79 6.95 15.05
C LEU A 248 -20.02 5.69 15.88
N ALA A 249 -19.88 5.76 17.21
CA ALA A 249 -20.11 4.60 18.08
C ALA A 249 -21.55 4.06 18.02
N ASN A 250 -22.53 4.94 17.83
CA ASN A 250 -23.94 4.56 17.68
C ASN A 250 -24.32 4.13 16.25
N SER A 251 -23.40 4.21 15.29
CA SER A 251 -23.67 3.89 13.88
C SER A 251 -23.75 2.39 13.58
N GLY A 252 -23.19 1.56 14.45
CA GLY A 252 -23.00 0.11 14.23
C GLY A 252 -21.76 -0.26 13.41
N LEU A 253 -20.95 0.71 13.00
CA LEU A 253 -19.67 0.49 12.30
C LEU A 253 -18.56 0.06 13.26
N SER A 254 -17.57 -0.65 12.72
CA SER A 254 -16.32 -1.00 13.43
C SER A 254 -15.24 0.09 13.37
N ALA A 255 -15.43 1.11 12.52
CA ALA A 255 -14.46 2.19 12.35
C ALA A 255 -14.21 2.92 13.68
N GLN A 256 -12.96 3.32 13.89
CA GLN A 256 -12.51 4.09 15.04
C GLN A 256 -12.20 5.53 14.65
N LEU A 257 -12.14 6.46 15.61
CA LEU A 257 -11.70 7.82 15.30
C LEU A 257 -10.19 7.95 15.38
N GLU A 258 -9.64 8.54 14.33
CA GLU A 258 -8.31 9.14 14.32
C GLU A 258 -8.44 10.67 14.29
N CYS A 259 -7.40 11.37 14.72
CA CYS A 259 -7.29 12.82 14.64
C CYS A 259 -5.82 13.18 14.87
N CYS A 260 -5.21 14.17 14.23
CA CYS A 260 -5.86 15.33 13.62
C CYS A 260 -5.22 15.76 12.31
N ALA A 261 -4.37 14.90 11.73
CA ALA A 261 -3.63 15.17 10.52
C ALA A 261 -3.01 16.59 10.51
N THR A 262 -2.43 17.03 11.63
CA THR A 262 -1.82 18.37 11.73
C THR A 262 -0.70 18.54 10.71
N GLU A 263 -0.53 19.73 10.12
CA GLU A 263 0.45 20.01 9.02
C GLU A 263 1.89 19.58 9.35
N GLY A 264 2.24 19.61 10.63
CA GLY A 264 3.50 19.05 11.10
C GLY A 264 3.50 18.79 12.58
N TRP A 265 4.57 18.12 13.02
CA TRP A 265 4.74 17.66 14.39
C TRP A 265 4.86 18.79 15.42
N ASP A 266 5.16 20.02 14.97
CA ASP A 266 5.22 21.24 15.76
C ASP A 266 3.82 21.70 16.24
N TYR A 267 2.75 21.34 15.53
CA TYR A 267 1.37 21.58 15.95
C TYR A 267 0.76 20.40 16.72
N ALA A 268 1.30 19.20 16.59
CA ALA A 268 0.70 18.00 17.15
C ALA A 268 0.42 18.09 18.66
N ALA A 269 1.34 18.65 19.46
CA ALA A 269 1.23 18.70 20.91
C ALA A 269 0.03 19.52 21.42
N GLN A 270 -0.32 20.63 20.76
CA GLN A 270 -1.46 21.46 21.18
C GLN A 270 -2.81 20.76 20.91
N TYR A 271 -2.95 20.05 19.79
CA TYR A 271 -4.14 19.27 19.48
C TYR A 271 -4.25 18.04 20.40
N ALA A 272 -3.16 17.31 20.60
CA ALA A 272 -3.12 16.18 21.53
C ALA A 272 -3.49 16.60 22.96
N SER A 273 -3.02 17.77 23.42
CA SER A 273 -3.37 18.32 24.73
C SER A 273 -4.84 18.72 24.83
N ALA A 274 -5.41 19.33 23.79
CA ALA A 274 -6.82 19.71 23.79
C ALA A 274 -7.74 18.48 23.84
N ILE A 275 -7.42 17.45 23.05
CA ILE A 275 -8.14 16.17 23.08
C ILE A 275 -7.99 15.50 24.43
N SER A 276 -6.77 15.41 24.96
CA SER A 276 -6.52 14.76 26.26
C SER A 276 -7.21 15.48 27.43
N GLY A 277 -7.41 16.79 27.30
CA GLY A 277 -8.12 17.64 28.26
C GLY A 277 -9.64 17.50 28.21
N ASP A 278 -10.19 17.01 27.11
CA ASP A 278 -11.62 16.73 26.96
C ASP A 278 -11.91 15.24 27.18
N ALA A 279 -12.76 14.91 28.17
CA ALA A 279 -13.04 13.52 28.52
C ALA A 279 -13.73 12.73 27.39
N THR A 280 -14.64 13.37 26.65
CA THR A 280 -15.37 12.72 25.56
C THR A 280 -14.45 12.55 24.37
N ALA A 281 -13.79 13.62 23.93
CA ALA A 281 -12.85 13.54 22.81
C ALA A 281 -11.74 12.52 23.09
N ASN A 282 -11.12 12.56 24.28
CA ASN A 282 -10.12 11.58 24.67
C ASN A 282 -10.66 10.13 24.68
N SER A 283 -11.92 9.90 25.04
CA SER A 283 -12.46 8.53 25.05
C SER A 283 -12.64 7.95 23.64
N TYR A 284 -12.97 8.80 22.66
CA TYR A 284 -13.29 8.38 21.29
C TYR A 284 -12.09 8.41 20.34
N THR A 285 -11.15 9.34 20.48
CA THR A 285 -9.92 9.37 19.66
C THR A 285 -9.03 8.19 20.04
N LYS A 286 -8.82 7.24 19.10
CA LYS A 286 -8.01 6.03 19.34
C LYS A 286 -6.56 6.19 18.94
N VAL A 287 -6.29 7.05 17.96
CA VAL A 287 -4.97 7.30 17.39
C VAL A 287 -4.80 8.80 17.20
N PHE A 288 -3.59 9.30 17.50
CA PHE A 288 -3.20 10.64 17.08
C PHE A 288 -2.52 10.62 15.70
N THR A 289 -2.85 11.54 14.80
CA THR A 289 -2.28 11.63 13.45
C THR A 289 -1.72 13.03 13.21
N SER A 290 -0.62 13.09 12.46
CA SER A 290 0.09 14.32 12.09
C SER A 290 0.88 14.08 10.82
N HIS A 291 1.21 15.15 10.12
CA HIS A 291 2.09 15.16 8.97
C HIS A 291 3.52 15.52 9.39
N GLY A 292 4.41 15.62 8.41
CA GLY A 292 5.82 15.95 8.63
C GLY A 292 6.30 17.24 7.96
N TYR A 293 5.43 18.04 7.34
CA TYR A 293 5.84 19.14 6.45
C TYR A 293 6.53 20.29 7.17
N THR A 294 5.87 20.89 8.18
CA THR A 294 6.45 22.03 8.93
C THR A 294 7.47 21.58 9.97
N ALA A 295 7.29 20.38 10.51
CA ALA A 295 8.26 19.73 11.39
C ALA A 295 8.14 18.20 11.35
N ALA A 296 9.28 17.54 11.22
CA ALA A 296 9.38 16.09 11.23
C ALA A 296 9.07 15.47 12.62
N PRO A 297 8.45 14.27 12.67
CA PRO A 297 8.25 13.53 13.91
C PRO A 297 9.58 12.99 14.45
N THR A 298 10.21 13.76 15.34
CA THR A 298 11.56 13.45 15.90
C THR A 298 11.55 13.14 17.40
N SER A 299 10.40 13.29 18.07
CA SER A 299 10.24 12.97 19.50
C SER A 299 8.80 12.56 19.80
N ALA A 300 8.60 11.71 20.80
CA ALA A 300 7.26 11.26 21.19
C ALA A 300 6.39 12.45 21.66
N LEU A 301 5.09 12.40 21.38
CA LEU A 301 4.16 13.47 21.78
C LEU A 301 4.05 13.58 23.30
N PRO A 302 4.36 14.75 23.89
CA PRO A 302 4.25 14.95 25.33
C PRO A 302 2.82 14.75 25.82
N GLY A 303 2.63 13.89 26.83
CA GLY A 303 1.33 13.67 27.46
C GLY A 303 0.35 12.79 26.68
N TRP A 304 0.68 12.36 25.46
CA TRP A 304 -0.13 11.41 24.71
C TRP A 304 0.28 9.96 25.00
N SER A 305 -0.68 9.10 25.29
CA SER A 305 -0.44 7.70 25.71
C SER A 305 -0.96 6.64 24.74
N LYS A 306 -1.70 7.05 23.71
CA LYS A 306 -2.23 6.17 22.67
C LYS A 306 -1.27 6.15 21.47
N PRO A 307 -1.48 5.27 20.48
CA PRO A 307 -0.68 5.29 19.26
C PRO A 307 -0.69 6.66 18.58
N ALA A 308 0.41 6.99 17.91
CA ALA A 308 0.54 8.15 17.04
C ALA A 308 1.07 7.74 15.67
N TRP A 309 0.54 8.30 14.60
CA TRP A 309 0.92 8.01 13.23
C TRP A 309 1.41 9.28 12.53
N GLN A 310 2.35 9.09 11.61
CA GLN A 310 2.61 10.06 10.56
C GLN A 310 1.78 9.63 9.34
N THR A 311 0.89 10.50 8.84
CA THR A 311 -0.18 10.13 7.89
C THR A 311 -0.06 10.72 6.49
N GLU A 312 0.80 11.71 6.30
CA GLU A 312 1.12 12.32 5.00
C GLU A 312 2.41 13.13 5.14
N TRP A 313 3.32 12.96 4.18
CA TRP A 313 4.56 13.72 4.07
C TRP A 313 5.22 13.40 2.72
N SER A 314 5.72 14.43 2.05
CA SER A 314 6.48 14.36 0.81
C SER A 314 7.40 15.58 0.67
N THR A 315 8.13 15.67 -0.45
CA THR A 315 8.73 16.93 -0.91
C THR A 315 8.07 17.36 -2.22
N PHE A 316 8.07 18.68 -2.49
CA PHE A 316 7.43 19.29 -3.67
C PHE A 316 8.44 19.64 -4.77
N ASP A 317 9.65 19.07 -4.70
CA ASP A 317 10.69 19.25 -5.72
C ASP A 317 10.44 18.33 -6.92
N GLY A 318 10.98 18.69 -8.09
CA GLY A 318 10.83 17.89 -9.30
C GLY A 318 11.25 16.42 -9.15
N PHE A 319 10.63 15.54 -9.94
CA PHE A 319 10.72 14.09 -9.77
C PHE A 319 12.17 13.58 -9.66
N ASN A 320 12.43 12.84 -8.59
CA ASN A 320 13.71 12.23 -8.26
C ASN A 320 13.50 10.76 -7.91
N SER A 321 14.08 9.85 -8.69
CA SER A 321 14.01 8.40 -8.43
C SER A 321 15.21 7.83 -7.67
N ALA A 322 16.21 8.66 -7.33
CA ALA A 322 17.48 8.21 -6.77
C ALA A 322 17.31 7.59 -5.37
N TRP A 323 18.11 6.53 -5.12
CA TRP A 323 18.31 6.05 -3.76
C TRP A 323 19.06 7.08 -2.92
N ASP A 324 20.14 7.64 -3.43
CA ASP A 324 20.98 8.58 -2.70
C ASP A 324 21.72 9.50 -3.68
N ASP A 325 21.39 10.77 -3.61
CA ASP A 325 22.05 11.88 -4.31
C ASP A 325 22.29 13.08 -3.38
N GLY A 326 22.09 12.90 -2.07
CA GLY A 326 22.19 13.94 -1.06
C GLY A 326 21.01 14.89 -0.97
N SER A 327 19.92 14.69 -1.74
CA SER A 327 18.70 15.49 -1.64
C SER A 327 17.75 15.00 -0.54
N ASP A 328 16.85 15.87 -0.12
CA ASP A 328 15.77 15.55 0.83
C ASP A 328 14.72 14.59 0.22
N ALA A 329 14.65 14.51 -1.11
CA ALA A 329 13.79 13.59 -1.84
C ALA A 329 14.36 12.17 -1.97
N SER A 330 15.64 11.95 -1.66
CA SER A 330 16.30 10.67 -1.91
C SER A 330 15.79 9.54 -1.01
N GLY A 331 15.83 8.30 -1.51
CA GLY A 331 15.44 7.11 -0.73
C GLY A 331 16.16 6.97 0.62
N LEU A 332 17.44 7.32 0.68
CA LEU A 332 18.24 7.27 1.90
C LEU A 332 17.77 8.30 2.94
N THR A 333 17.36 9.49 2.51
CA THR A 333 16.75 10.50 3.41
C THR A 333 15.42 10.00 3.97
N TRP A 334 14.56 9.42 3.13
CA TRP A 334 13.30 8.83 3.58
C TRP A 334 13.49 7.64 4.51
N ALA A 335 14.52 6.82 4.30
CA ALA A 335 14.88 5.76 5.25
C ALA A 335 15.28 6.31 6.64
N GLN A 336 15.92 7.49 6.71
CA GLN A 336 16.23 8.18 7.96
C GLN A 336 14.97 8.72 8.63
N HIS A 337 14.05 9.30 7.86
CA HIS A 337 12.77 9.79 8.37
C HIS A 337 11.93 8.67 8.97
N ILE A 338 11.77 7.54 8.25
CA ILE A 338 11.04 6.37 8.76
C ILE A 338 11.68 5.85 10.05
N ASN A 339 13.01 5.64 10.07
CA ASN A 339 13.67 5.16 11.28
C ASN A 339 13.44 6.12 12.47
N THR A 340 13.63 7.42 12.25
CA THR A 340 13.50 8.43 13.30
C THR A 340 12.06 8.51 13.83
N GLY A 341 11.07 8.47 12.93
CA GLY A 341 9.66 8.42 13.30
C GLY A 341 9.34 7.21 14.18
N LEU A 342 9.78 6.02 13.77
CA LEU A 342 9.53 4.79 14.53
C LEU A 342 10.31 4.73 15.85
N THR A 343 11.54 5.25 15.92
CA THR A 343 12.43 5.06 17.08
C THR A 343 12.39 6.21 18.09
N SER A 344 12.30 7.45 17.61
CA SER A 344 12.35 8.66 18.44
C SER A 344 10.96 9.23 18.69
N ALA A 345 10.08 9.23 17.68
CA ALA A 345 8.69 9.68 17.82
C ALA A 345 7.70 8.60 18.27
N ASN A 346 8.16 7.35 18.43
CA ASN A 346 7.33 6.20 18.80
C ASN A 346 6.10 6.03 17.88
N LEU A 347 6.25 6.31 16.59
CA LEU A 347 5.17 6.14 15.64
C LEU A 347 4.76 4.67 15.49
N SER A 348 3.46 4.43 15.39
CA SER A 348 2.87 3.14 15.06
C SER A 348 2.60 2.99 13.56
N ALA A 349 2.54 4.08 12.79
CA ALA A 349 2.44 4.03 11.34
C ALA A 349 3.20 5.20 10.70
N PHE A 350 3.63 5.00 9.46
CA PHE A 350 4.29 6.00 8.64
C PHE A 350 3.74 5.91 7.21
N LEU A 351 3.19 7.00 6.70
CA LEU A 351 2.59 7.07 5.37
C LEU A 351 3.28 8.14 4.54
N TYR A 352 3.58 7.81 3.29
CA TYR A 352 3.93 8.85 2.32
C TYR A 352 2.70 9.69 1.96
N TRP A 353 2.89 10.75 1.19
CA TRP A 353 1.75 11.48 0.63
C TRP A 353 1.00 10.63 -0.40
N TRP A 354 1.42 10.61 -1.68
CA TRP A 354 0.79 9.77 -2.68
C TRP A 354 1.57 8.48 -2.99
N GLY A 355 0.83 7.43 -3.30
CA GLY A 355 1.42 6.21 -3.85
C GLY A 355 1.93 6.47 -5.25
N SER A 356 1.12 7.09 -6.10
CA SER A 356 1.46 7.41 -7.48
C SER A 356 1.32 8.91 -7.81
N THR A 357 1.95 9.35 -8.89
CA THR A 357 1.77 10.67 -9.49
C THR A 357 1.98 10.57 -11.01
N THR A 358 1.51 11.54 -11.79
CA THR A 358 1.86 11.68 -13.21
C THR A 358 2.64 12.96 -13.50
N PRO A 359 3.40 13.02 -14.62
CA PRO A 359 3.99 14.27 -15.12
C PRO A 359 2.98 15.40 -15.37
N SER A 360 1.70 15.06 -15.58
CA SER A 360 0.64 16.00 -15.93
C SER A 360 -0.11 16.57 -14.72
N GLU A 361 -0.08 15.89 -13.58
CA GLU A 361 -0.57 16.42 -12.31
C GLU A 361 0.52 17.34 -11.74
N ASN A 362 1.52 16.77 -11.05
CA ASN A 362 2.65 17.55 -10.51
C ASN A 362 4.01 17.08 -11.06
N GLY A 363 4.17 15.79 -11.40
CA GLY A 363 5.41 15.26 -11.96
C GLY A 363 6.61 15.46 -11.02
N ASP A 364 6.36 15.34 -9.73
CA ASP A 364 7.27 15.76 -8.67
C ASP A 364 7.46 14.64 -7.64
N ASN A 365 8.04 14.96 -6.48
CA ASN A 365 8.34 13.99 -5.45
C ASN A 365 7.16 13.65 -4.53
N GLU A 366 5.93 14.07 -4.83
CA GLU A 366 4.75 13.75 -4.04
C GLU A 366 4.31 12.29 -4.14
N GLY A 367 4.69 11.59 -5.22
CA GLY A 367 4.50 10.16 -5.39
C GLY A 367 5.69 9.29 -4.96
N LEU A 368 5.38 8.06 -4.50
CA LEU A 368 6.38 7.00 -4.35
C LEU A 368 6.79 6.39 -5.71
N LEU A 369 5.97 6.55 -6.74
CA LEU A 369 6.28 6.21 -8.13
C LEU A 369 5.66 7.22 -9.09
N GLU A 370 6.18 7.32 -10.32
CA GLU A 370 5.61 8.12 -11.40
C GLU A 370 5.01 7.23 -12.48
N ILE A 371 3.82 7.59 -12.97
CA ILE A 371 3.16 7.00 -14.13
C ILE A 371 3.38 7.94 -15.32
N ASN A 372 4.21 7.54 -16.27
CA ASN A 372 4.52 8.30 -17.48
C ASN A 372 4.09 7.53 -18.72
N GLY A 373 2.84 7.76 -19.13
CA GLY A 373 2.20 7.02 -20.22
C GLY A 373 2.03 5.54 -19.87
N SER A 374 2.86 4.68 -20.44
CA SER A 374 2.85 3.23 -20.15
C SER A 374 3.98 2.78 -19.22
N SER A 375 4.87 3.69 -18.85
CA SER A 375 6.00 3.45 -17.96
C SER A 375 5.61 3.76 -16.52
N VAL A 376 5.93 2.86 -15.59
CA VAL A 376 5.77 3.07 -14.15
C VAL A 376 7.14 3.06 -13.50
N ILE A 377 7.55 4.19 -12.93
CA ILE A 377 8.91 4.45 -12.48
C ILE A 377 8.94 4.50 -10.94
N PRO A 378 9.42 3.44 -10.27
CA PRO A 378 9.56 3.45 -8.82
C PRO A 378 10.72 4.34 -8.37
N THR A 379 10.61 4.90 -7.17
CA THR A 379 11.62 5.78 -6.59
C THR A 379 12.46 5.07 -5.53
N GLY A 380 13.61 5.64 -5.16
CA GLY A 380 14.36 5.21 -3.99
C GLY A 380 13.53 5.27 -2.69
N ARG A 381 12.56 6.18 -2.61
CA ARG A 381 11.62 6.30 -1.47
C ARG A 381 10.73 5.08 -1.35
N LEU A 382 10.17 4.59 -2.46
CA LEU A 382 9.42 3.33 -2.50
C LEU A 382 10.24 2.17 -1.91
N TRP A 383 11.52 2.08 -2.28
CA TRP A 383 12.41 1.01 -1.80
C TRP A 383 12.91 1.20 -0.37
N ALA A 384 12.87 2.43 0.16
CA ALA A 384 12.98 2.67 1.58
C ALA A 384 11.77 2.09 2.32
N PHE A 385 10.54 2.44 1.90
CA PHE A 385 9.31 1.86 2.46
C PHE A 385 9.30 0.33 2.37
N ALA A 386 9.74 -0.25 1.25
CA ALA A 386 9.79 -1.70 1.05
C ALA A 386 10.65 -2.44 2.09
N ASN A 387 11.71 -1.81 2.61
CA ASN A 387 12.55 -2.42 3.65
C ASN A 387 11.87 -2.46 5.01
N TYR A 388 10.92 -1.57 5.27
CA TYR A 388 10.14 -1.60 6.49
C TYR A 388 8.88 -2.44 6.29
N SER A 389 8.02 -2.05 5.35
CA SER A 389 6.65 -2.57 5.23
C SER A 389 6.57 -4.05 4.85
N ARG A 390 7.50 -4.58 4.04
CA ARG A 390 7.50 -6.02 3.70
C ARG A 390 7.79 -6.94 4.89
N TYR A 391 8.48 -6.44 5.91
CA TYR A 391 9.09 -7.28 6.95
C TYR A 391 8.66 -6.90 8.37
N ILE A 392 8.01 -5.75 8.54
CA ILE A 392 7.37 -5.32 9.77
C ILE A 392 5.87 -5.41 9.54
N HIS A 393 5.30 -6.56 9.90
CA HIS A 393 3.89 -6.85 9.62
C HIS A 393 2.97 -6.07 10.59
N PRO A 394 1.71 -5.79 10.20
CA PRO A 394 0.72 -5.25 11.11
C PRO A 394 0.62 -6.07 12.40
N GLY A 395 0.69 -5.38 13.54
CA GLY A 395 0.72 -5.99 14.87
C GLY A 395 2.11 -6.35 15.39
N ALA A 396 3.18 -6.12 14.62
CA ALA A 396 4.55 -6.26 15.11
C ALA A 396 4.80 -5.32 16.31
N THR A 397 5.62 -5.76 17.26
CA THR A 397 6.05 -4.92 18.39
C THR A 397 7.48 -4.46 18.16
N ARG A 398 7.75 -3.16 18.27
CA ARG A 398 9.13 -2.65 18.27
C ARG A 398 9.84 -3.13 19.52
N ILE A 399 11.04 -3.70 19.36
CA ILE A 399 11.86 -4.26 20.45
C ILE A 399 13.20 -3.52 20.59
N GLY A 400 13.90 -3.77 21.69
CA GLY A 400 15.20 -3.16 21.99
C GLY A 400 16.23 -3.45 20.89
N ALA A 401 16.90 -2.40 20.41
CA ALA A 401 18.02 -2.48 19.48
C ALA A 401 19.06 -1.41 19.84
N THR A 402 20.32 -1.81 19.98
CA THR A 402 21.44 -0.90 20.28
C THR A 402 22.65 -1.28 19.46
N THR A 403 23.46 -0.29 19.08
CA THR A 403 24.72 -0.47 18.37
C THR A 403 25.85 0.24 19.11
N SER A 404 27.06 -0.32 19.08
CA SER A 404 28.29 0.38 19.50
C SER A 404 28.89 1.25 18.40
N ASP A 405 28.39 1.11 17.18
CA ASP A 405 28.85 1.84 16.00
C ASP A 405 27.99 3.09 15.77
N SER A 406 28.59 4.26 15.95
CA SER A 406 27.92 5.55 15.76
C SER A 406 27.61 5.88 14.30
N GLY A 407 28.18 5.16 13.33
CA GLY A 407 27.88 5.30 11.90
C GLY A 407 26.60 4.59 11.48
N LEU A 408 26.01 3.78 12.37
CA LEU A 408 24.82 2.98 12.09
C LEU A 408 23.63 3.49 12.89
N THR A 409 22.50 3.57 12.21
CA THR A 409 21.20 3.76 12.86
C THR A 409 20.36 2.51 12.63
N LEU A 410 19.64 2.03 13.64
CA LEU A 410 18.89 0.78 13.54
C LEU A 410 17.62 0.74 14.40
N SER A 411 16.73 -0.17 14.03
CA SER A 411 15.56 -0.55 14.79
C SER A 411 15.25 -2.04 14.61
N ALA A 412 14.50 -2.63 15.54
CA ALA A 412 14.11 -4.04 15.45
C ALA A 412 12.65 -4.25 15.88
N TYR A 413 12.02 -5.24 15.27
CA TYR A 413 10.59 -5.52 15.40
C TYR A 413 10.37 -7.02 15.48
N LYS A 414 9.52 -7.44 16.41
CA LYS A 414 9.07 -8.82 16.52
C LYS A 414 7.66 -8.93 15.93
N ASN A 415 7.54 -9.68 14.84
CA ASN A 415 6.27 -9.97 14.21
C ASN A 415 5.46 -10.98 15.05
N THR A 416 4.15 -11.02 14.82
CA THR A 416 3.21 -11.92 15.50
C THR A 416 3.44 -13.40 15.15
N ASP A 417 4.02 -13.68 13.98
CA ASP A 417 4.45 -15.02 13.54
C ASP A 417 5.76 -15.49 14.20
N GLY A 418 6.39 -14.64 15.03
CA GLY A 418 7.63 -14.92 15.73
C GLY A 418 8.91 -14.58 14.97
N THR A 419 8.82 -14.15 13.71
CA THR A 419 9.97 -13.61 12.97
C THR A 419 10.42 -12.27 13.56
N VAL A 420 11.69 -11.94 13.39
CA VAL A 420 12.27 -10.66 13.82
C VAL A 420 12.85 -9.93 12.61
N ALA A 421 12.41 -8.69 12.39
CA ALA A 421 13.02 -7.79 11.42
C ALA A 421 13.99 -6.85 12.13
N VAL A 422 15.23 -6.78 11.66
CA VAL A 422 16.23 -5.80 12.11
C VAL A 422 16.58 -4.91 10.94
N VAL A 423 16.19 -3.65 11.01
CA VAL A 423 16.43 -2.66 9.95
C VAL A 423 17.64 -1.82 10.34
N VAL A 424 18.65 -1.77 9.48
CA VAL A 424 19.92 -1.09 9.73
C VAL A 424 20.26 -0.17 8.58
N LEU A 425 20.49 1.10 8.90
CA LEU A 425 20.87 2.15 7.98
C LEU A 425 22.35 2.49 8.18
N ASN A 426 23.11 2.45 7.09
CA ASN A 426 24.48 2.95 7.04
C ASN A 426 24.55 4.20 6.16
N THR A 427 24.73 5.36 6.80
CA THR A 427 24.90 6.65 6.10
C THR A 427 26.37 6.98 5.83
N ALA A 428 27.32 6.16 6.29
CA ALA A 428 28.74 6.35 6.03
C ALA A 428 29.10 5.99 4.57
N ASN A 429 30.27 6.45 4.15
CA ASN A 429 30.83 6.20 2.82
C ASN A 429 31.70 4.93 2.75
N SER A 430 31.71 4.15 3.82
CA SER A 430 32.41 2.86 3.93
C SER A 430 31.43 1.79 4.39
N ALA A 431 31.71 0.53 4.02
CA ALA A 431 30.95 -0.60 4.55
C ALA A 431 31.40 -0.93 5.98
N ASP A 432 30.46 -1.33 6.82
CA ASP A 432 30.71 -1.70 8.22
C ASP A 432 30.47 -3.18 8.44
N SER A 433 31.41 -3.85 9.12
CA SER A 433 31.27 -5.24 9.54
C SER A 433 30.74 -5.29 10.96
N VAL A 434 29.63 -6.00 11.15
CA VAL A 434 28.86 -5.98 12.40
C VAL A 434 28.59 -7.40 12.90
N SER A 435 28.70 -7.59 14.21
CA SER A 435 28.23 -8.80 14.89
C SER A 435 26.93 -8.52 15.64
N TYR A 436 25.96 -9.41 15.48
CA TYR A 436 24.61 -9.30 16.01
C TYR A 436 24.40 -10.31 17.13
N SER A 437 23.79 -9.87 18.23
CA SER A 437 23.32 -10.71 19.33
C SER A 437 21.81 -10.59 19.47
N LEU A 438 21.10 -11.73 19.48
CA LEU A 438 19.65 -11.85 19.58
C LEU A 438 19.26 -12.28 21.00
N GLN A 439 19.27 -11.35 21.94
CA GLN A 439 18.94 -11.61 23.34
C GLN A 439 17.42 -11.65 23.52
N ASN A 440 16.92 -12.67 24.21
CA ASN A 440 15.51 -12.79 24.59
C ASN A 440 14.49 -12.65 23.44
N THR A 441 14.90 -12.85 22.19
CA THR A 441 14.00 -12.84 21.03
C THR A 441 13.20 -14.14 20.92
N GLY A 442 13.79 -15.24 21.44
CA GLY A 442 13.34 -16.61 21.24
C GLY A 442 14.09 -17.34 20.11
N ILE A 443 15.00 -16.66 19.41
CA ILE A 443 15.75 -17.22 18.28
C ILE A 443 17.20 -17.49 18.69
N THR A 444 17.53 -18.76 18.89
CA THR A 444 18.92 -19.22 19.17
C THR A 444 19.59 -19.86 17.96
N THR A 445 18.82 -20.47 17.07
CA THR A 445 19.30 -21.04 15.80
C THR A 445 18.31 -20.69 14.70
N GLY A 446 18.79 -20.53 13.47
CA GLY A 446 17.93 -20.15 12.36
C GLY A 446 18.68 -19.50 11.20
N THR A 447 17.99 -18.62 10.48
CA THR A 447 18.56 -17.87 9.36
C THR A 447 18.25 -16.38 9.50
N ALA A 448 19.22 -15.54 9.15
CA ALA A 448 19.03 -14.12 8.93
C ALA A 448 19.22 -13.85 7.43
N THR A 449 18.15 -13.49 6.73
CA THR A 449 18.19 -13.15 5.30
C THR A 449 18.30 -11.64 5.15
N PRO A 450 19.42 -11.10 4.66
CA PRO A 450 19.55 -9.67 4.43
C PRO A 450 18.74 -9.26 3.20
N VAL A 451 18.10 -8.09 3.25
CA VAL A 451 17.42 -7.45 2.14
C VAL A 451 18.03 -6.07 1.98
N LEU A 452 18.67 -5.83 0.83
CA LEU A 452 19.51 -4.67 0.59
C LEU A 452 18.82 -3.65 -0.32
N THR A 453 18.80 -2.40 0.11
CA THR A 453 18.55 -1.25 -0.76
C THR A 453 19.77 -0.32 -0.78
N ASN A 454 20.23 -0.01 -1.98
CA ASN A 454 21.25 1.00 -2.25
C ASN A 454 21.11 1.50 -3.70
N SER A 455 22.09 2.24 -4.22
CA SER A 455 22.06 2.75 -5.61
C SER A 455 22.00 1.68 -6.71
N SER A 456 22.26 0.41 -6.38
CA SER A 456 22.25 -0.72 -7.33
C SER A 456 21.26 -1.82 -6.98
N ASN A 457 20.55 -1.71 -5.85
CA ASN A 457 19.68 -2.76 -5.34
C ASN A 457 18.39 -2.15 -4.80
N ASN A 458 17.26 -2.74 -5.17
CA ASN A 458 15.92 -2.27 -4.81
C ASN A 458 15.23 -3.33 -3.94
N ALA A 459 15.42 -3.24 -2.61
CA ALA A 459 14.96 -4.24 -1.64
C ALA A 459 15.28 -5.68 -2.07
N ALA A 460 16.54 -5.91 -2.47
CA ALA A 460 17.00 -7.16 -3.04
C ALA A 460 17.44 -8.14 -1.95
N ALA A 461 16.80 -9.30 -1.89
CA ALA A 461 17.20 -10.38 -0.99
C ALA A 461 18.62 -10.87 -1.31
N GLN A 462 19.41 -11.06 -0.27
CA GLN A 462 20.78 -11.56 -0.33
C GLN A 462 20.85 -13.00 0.21
N SER A 463 21.98 -13.65 0.04
CA SER A 463 22.22 -15.00 0.58
C SER A 463 21.98 -15.03 2.09
N ALA A 464 21.19 -16.01 2.54
CA ALA A 464 20.88 -16.18 3.96
C ALA A 464 22.14 -16.49 4.78
N ILE A 465 22.21 -15.88 5.97
CA ILE A 465 23.28 -16.05 6.95
C ILE A 465 22.78 -17.00 8.04
N THR A 466 23.62 -17.96 8.44
CA THR A 466 23.27 -18.87 9.55
C THR A 466 23.28 -18.12 10.87
N VAL A 467 22.22 -18.27 11.66
CA VAL A 467 22.16 -17.83 13.05
C VAL A 467 22.50 -19.02 13.95
N GLY A 468 23.50 -18.87 14.80
CA GLY A 468 23.95 -19.89 15.74
C GLY A 468 24.20 -19.30 17.13
N GLY A 469 23.70 -19.96 18.17
CA GLY A 469 23.83 -19.47 19.55
C GLY A 469 23.21 -18.09 19.78
N GLY A 470 22.21 -17.70 18.99
CA GLY A 470 21.59 -16.38 19.01
C GLY A 470 22.48 -15.28 18.42
N THR A 471 23.45 -15.63 17.58
CA THR A 471 24.39 -14.67 16.98
C THR A 471 24.57 -14.90 15.49
N PHE A 472 24.93 -13.83 14.77
CA PHE A 472 25.42 -13.87 13.40
C PHE A 472 26.29 -12.63 13.13
N SER A 473 27.06 -12.63 12.03
CA SER A 473 27.82 -11.46 11.59
C SER A 473 27.47 -11.14 10.15
N ALA A 474 27.46 -9.85 9.79
CA ALA A 474 27.16 -9.39 8.44
C ALA A 474 27.95 -8.11 8.11
N SER A 475 28.09 -7.83 6.82
CA SER A 475 28.60 -6.54 6.33
C SER A 475 27.42 -5.70 5.84
N ILE A 476 27.42 -4.42 6.20
CA ILE A 476 26.43 -3.44 5.78
C ILE A 476 27.12 -2.50 4.79
N PRO A 477 26.76 -2.50 3.50
CA PRO A 477 27.37 -1.63 2.51
C PRO A 477 27.27 -0.14 2.86
N ALA A 478 28.20 0.66 2.36
CA ALA A 478 28.10 2.12 2.44
C ALA A 478 26.78 2.63 1.84
N ARG A 479 26.25 3.73 2.38
CA ARG A 479 25.08 4.45 1.85
C ARG A 479 23.92 3.50 1.54
N SER A 480 23.56 2.64 2.48
CA SER A 480 22.60 1.57 2.27
C SER A 480 21.63 1.37 3.44
N LEU A 481 20.52 0.72 3.12
CA LEU A 481 19.55 0.20 4.08
C LEU A 481 19.51 -1.31 3.94
N VAL A 482 19.67 -2.02 5.06
CA VAL A 482 19.59 -3.48 5.10
C VAL A 482 18.58 -3.90 6.14
N THR A 483 17.62 -4.72 5.72
CA THR A 483 16.70 -5.39 6.64
C THR A 483 17.09 -6.85 6.75
N TYR A 484 17.45 -7.29 7.96
CA TYR A 484 17.66 -8.70 8.25
C TYR A 484 16.34 -9.32 8.70
N VAL A 485 15.82 -10.24 7.89
CA VAL A 485 14.64 -11.04 8.21
C VAL A 485 15.10 -12.31 8.92
N ILE A 486 14.80 -12.41 10.21
CA ILE A 486 15.35 -13.45 11.08
C ILE A 486 14.25 -14.44 11.47
N SER A 487 14.46 -15.71 11.16
CA SER A 487 13.53 -16.81 11.45
C SER A 487 14.23 -17.90 12.25
N GLY A 488 13.60 -18.35 13.33
CA GLY A 488 14.11 -19.46 14.17
C GLY A 488 13.90 -20.83 13.53
N SER A 489 14.73 -21.82 13.90
CA SER A 489 14.53 -23.22 13.52
C SER A 489 13.17 -23.73 14.03
N GLY A 490 12.19 -23.86 13.14
CA GLY A 490 10.81 -24.24 13.47
C GLY A 490 9.76 -23.16 13.20
N VAL A 491 10.18 -21.93 12.92
CA VAL A 491 9.32 -20.87 12.37
C VAL A 491 9.43 -20.95 10.84
N SER A 492 8.41 -21.49 10.18
CA SER A 492 8.33 -21.50 8.72
C SER A 492 8.15 -20.06 8.22
N GLY A 493 9.21 -19.48 7.67
CA GLY A 493 9.15 -18.19 6.97
C GLY A 493 8.45 -18.36 5.62
N SER A 494 7.12 -18.30 5.62
CA SER A 494 6.33 -18.03 4.43
C SER A 494 5.47 -16.80 4.74
N PRO A 495 5.49 -15.73 3.91
CA PRO A 495 4.66 -14.57 4.15
C PRO A 495 3.19 -14.98 4.00
N SER A 496 2.51 -15.18 5.13
CA SER A 496 1.08 -15.38 5.14
C SER A 496 0.41 -14.01 5.17
N ALA A 497 -0.04 -13.55 4.00
CA ALA A 497 -0.98 -12.46 3.88
C ALA A 497 -2.36 -12.95 4.33
N SER A 498 -2.64 -12.90 5.63
CA SER A 498 -4.00 -12.80 6.18
C SER A 498 -3.98 -12.67 7.70
N PRO A 499 -4.55 -11.61 8.29
CA PRO A 499 -4.98 -11.67 9.68
C PRO A 499 -6.19 -12.61 9.77
N SER A 500 -6.08 -13.66 10.58
CA SER A 500 -7.23 -14.49 10.95
C SER A 500 -8.15 -13.67 11.86
N THR A 501 -9.34 -13.32 11.37
CA THR A 501 -10.44 -12.84 12.19
C THR A 501 -11.12 -14.05 12.84
N SER A 502 -10.83 -14.31 14.11
CA SER A 502 -11.66 -15.18 14.93
C SER A 502 -11.90 -14.54 16.31
N PRO A 503 -13.10 -14.01 16.59
CA PRO A 503 -13.48 -13.63 17.93
C PRO A 503 -13.82 -14.90 18.71
N SER A 504 -13.01 -15.19 19.74
CA SER A 504 -13.32 -16.19 20.75
C SER A 504 -14.56 -15.75 21.55
N ALA A 505 -15.63 -16.55 21.49
CA ALA A 505 -16.79 -16.40 22.35
C ALA A 505 -17.19 -17.76 22.95
N SER A 506 -17.04 -17.89 24.26
CA SER A 506 -17.93 -18.66 25.15
C SER A 506 -17.59 -18.38 26.62
N PRO A 507 -18.63 -18.25 27.47
CA PRO A 507 -18.97 -19.43 28.26
C PRO A 507 -20.48 -19.75 28.36
N SER A 508 -20.76 -21.06 28.30
CA SER A 508 -21.74 -21.90 29.01
C SER A 508 -23.22 -21.50 29.28
N ALA A 509 -24.09 -22.36 28.72
CA ALA A 509 -25.05 -23.28 29.37
C ALA A 509 -26.54 -22.91 29.65
N SER A 510 -27.41 -23.70 28.98
CA SER A 510 -28.74 -24.25 29.39
C SER A 510 -30.05 -23.44 29.21
N PRO A 511 -31.24 -24.09 29.08
CA PRO A 511 -31.57 -25.20 28.18
C PRO A 511 -32.96 -25.07 27.47
N SER A 512 -33.09 -25.78 26.35
CA SER A 512 -34.23 -26.53 25.77
C SER A 512 -35.71 -26.16 26.09
N ALA A 513 -36.50 -25.98 25.02
CA ALA A 513 -37.81 -26.63 24.86
C ALA A 513 -38.17 -26.79 23.37
N SER A 514 -38.42 -28.03 22.96
CA SER A 514 -39.11 -28.45 21.71
C SER A 514 -40.63 -28.20 21.84
N PRO A 515 -41.46 -28.20 20.76
CA PRO A 515 -41.78 -29.43 20.05
C PRO A 515 -41.98 -29.34 18.52
N SER A 516 -41.72 -30.52 17.92
CA SER A 516 -42.15 -31.14 16.66
C SER A 516 -43.44 -30.67 15.94
N ALA A 517 -43.41 -30.66 14.60
CA ALA A 517 -44.24 -31.55 13.75
C ALA A 517 -43.87 -31.42 12.25
N SER A 518 -43.51 -32.55 11.62
CA SER A 518 -43.55 -32.76 10.14
C SER A 518 -45.00 -33.01 9.68
N PRO A 519 -45.33 -33.02 8.36
CA PRO A 519 -44.96 -34.13 7.48
C PRO A 519 -44.56 -33.78 6.02
N SER A 520 -43.94 -34.81 5.43
CA SER A 520 -43.44 -35.07 4.07
C SER A 520 -44.42 -34.88 2.89
N SER A 521 -43.87 -34.65 1.69
CA SER A 521 -44.11 -35.53 0.52
C SER A 521 -43.05 -35.35 -0.58
N SER A 522 -42.36 -36.44 -0.94
CA SER A 522 -41.73 -36.64 -2.26
C SER A 522 -42.76 -37.20 -3.25
N PRO A 523 -42.48 -37.21 -4.56
CA PRO A 523 -41.90 -38.43 -5.13
C PRO A 523 -40.80 -38.21 -6.18
N SER A 524 -40.02 -39.28 -6.37
CA SER A 524 -38.96 -39.47 -7.36
C SER A 524 -39.50 -40.07 -8.66
N SER A 525 -38.82 -39.82 -9.78
CA SER A 525 -38.68 -40.78 -10.88
C SER A 525 -37.46 -40.47 -11.76
N SER A 526 -36.46 -41.34 -11.75
CA SER A 526 -35.52 -41.54 -12.87
C SER A 526 -36.18 -42.44 -13.93
N PRO A 527 -35.80 -42.30 -15.21
CA PRO A 527 -35.03 -43.39 -15.81
C PRO A 527 -33.89 -42.92 -16.75
N SER A 528 -32.91 -43.80 -16.94
CA SER A 528 -31.80 -43.73 -17.88
C SER A 528 -32.12 -44.48 -19.17
N SER A 529 -31.74 -43.94 -20.33
CA SER A 529 -31.14 -44.70 -21.44
C SER A 529 -30.57 -43.78 -22.52
N SER A 530 -29.30 -44.03 -22.88
CA SER A 530 -28.58 -43.52 -24.06
C SER A 530 -29.25 -43.99 -25.37
N PRO A 531 -29.15 -43.20 -26.47
CA PRO A 531 -28.25 -43.65 -27.54
C PRO A 531 -27.42 -42.52 -28.18
N SER A 532 -26.33 -42.99 -28.81
CA SER A 532 -25.37 -42.27 -29.64
C SER A 532 -26.02 -41.57 -30.85
N ALA A 533 -25.63 -40.31 -31.11
CA ALA A 533 -25.83 -39.65 -32.40
C ALA A 533 -24.64 -38.73 -32.71
N SER A 534 -24.09 -38.91 -33.92
CA SER A 534 -22.98 -38.16 -34.49
C SER A 534 -23.32 -36.68 -34.76
N ALA A 535 -22.31 -35.84 -34.50
CA ALA A 535 -22.04 -34.49 -35.02
C ALA A 535 -23.18 -33.71 -35.72
N SER A 536 -23.66 -32.67 -35.04
CA SER A 536 -24.07 -31.42 -35.69
C SER A 536 -23.23 -30.28 -35.12
N ALA A 537 -22.65 -29.45 -35.99
CA ALA A 537 -21.98 -28.21 -35.62
C ALA A 537 -23.01 -27.24 -34.98
N GLY A 538 -23.16 -27.33 -33.67
CA GLY A 538 -23.79 -26.29 -32.85
C GLY A 538 -22.78 -25.17 -32.66
N GLY A 539 -23.20 -23.93 -32.97
CA GLY A 539 -22.34 -22.75 -32.86
C GLY A 539 -21.65 -22.69 -31.51
N ALA A 540 -20.33 -22.54 -31.52
CA ALA A 540 -19.52 -22.49 -30.31
C ALA A 540 -20.08 -21.45 -29.34
N THR A 541 -20.51 -21.87 -28.15
CA THR A 541 -21.02 -21.01 -27.07
C THR A 541 -19.90 -20.32 -26.29
N CYS A 542 -18.67 -20.44 -26.78
CA CYS A 542 -17.50 -19.74 -26.28
C CYS A 542 -16.62 -19.27 -27.44
N ASN A 543 -15.96 -18.13 -27.22
CA ASN A 543 -14.85 -17.64 -28.04
C ASN A 543 -13.61 -17.51 -27.16
N VAL A 544 -12.44 -17.93 -27.66
CA VAL A 544 -11.17 -17.84 -26.96
C VAL A 544 -10.19 -17.02 -27.79
N SER A 545 -9.63 -15.97 -27.20
CA SER A 545 -8.52 -15.22 -27.77
C SER A 545 -7.24 -15.55 -27.01
N TYR A 546 -6.18 -15.93 -27.73
CA TYR A 546 -4.86 -16.23 -27.16
C TYR A 546 -3.86 -15.23 -27.71
N VAL A 547 -3.27 -14.42 -26.82
CA VAL A 547 -2.33 -13.38 -27.18
C VAL A 547 -1.02 -13.61 -26.44
N LYS A 548 0.08 -13.72 -27.19
CA LYS A 548 1.43 -13.64 -26.62
C LYS A 548 1.74 -12.18 -26.32
N SER A 549 1.59 -11.80 -25.06
CA SER A 549 1.80 -10.43 -24.58
C SER A 549 3.28 -10.03 -24.52
N SER A 550 4.18 -11.00 -24.35
CA SER A 550 5.63 -10.83 -24.44
C SER A 550 6.29 -12.15 -24.82
N GLU A 551 7.41 -12.09 -25.53
CA GLU A 551 8.22 -13.23 -25.94
C GLU A 551 9.70 -12.85 -25.95
N TRP A 552 10.56 -13.74 -25.45
CA TRP A 552 12.01 -13.61 -25.45
C TRP A 552 12.67 -14.96 -25.72
N PRO A 553 13.99 -15.03 -26.00
CA PRO A 553 14.69 -16.30 -26.19
C PRO A 553 14.51 -17.20 -24.95
N GLY A 554 13.78 -18.29 -25.11
CA GLY A 554 13.53 -19.26 -24.05
C GLY A 554 12.28 -19.03 -23.20
N GLY A 555 11.50 -17.96 -23.40
CA GLY A 555 10.31 -17.70 -22.60
C GLY A 555 9.25 -16.79 -23.23
N PHE A 556 8.05 -16.81 -22.65
CA PHE A 556 6.90 -16.03 -23.10
C PHE A 556 5.91 -15.76 -21.95
N VAL A 557 5.03 -14.77 -22.17
CA VAL A 557 3.87 -14.47 -21.33
C VAL A 557 2.64 -14.45 -22.25
N ALA A 558 1.66 -15.30 -21.95
CA ALA A 558 0.40 -15.40 -22.71
C ALA A 558 -0.79 -14.94 -21.88
N ASN A 559 -1.70 -14.21 -22.52
CA ASN A 559 -3.01 -13.87 -22.01
C ASN A 559 -4.07 -14.61 -22.84
N VAL A 560 -5.04 -15.19 -22.15
CA VAL A 560 -6.14 -15.96 -22.75
C VAL A 560 -7.46 -15.42 -22.25
N THR A 561 -8.26 -14.86 -23.14
CA THR A 561 -9.59 -14.34 -22.84
C THR A 561 -10.62 -15.35 -23.30
N ILE A 562 -11.48 -15.78 -22.36
CA ILE A 562 -12.59 -16.70 -22.60
C ILE A 562 -13.88 -15.88 -22.56
N SER A 563 -14.58 -15.78 -23.69
CA SER A 563 -15.83 -15.06 -23.82
C SER A 563 -17.01 -16.02 -23.93
N ASN A 564 -18.07 -15.79 -23.15
CA ASN A 564 -19.32 -16.53 -23.23
C ASN A 564 -20.21 -15.93 -24.34
N THR A 565 -20.26 -16.59 -25.49
CA THR A 565 -21.09 -16.19 -26.63
C THR A 565 -22.49 -16.81 -26.60
N GLY A 566 -22.79 -17.61 -25.58
CA GLY A 566 -24.09 -18.22 -25.35
C GLY A 566 -25.08 -17.31 -24.62
N THR A 567 -26.29 -17.82 -24.40
CA THR A 567 -27.40 -17.11 -23.73
C THR A 567 -27.55 -17.48 -22.25
N SER A 568 -26.73 -18.38 -21.72
CA SER A 568 -26.76 -18.84 -20.32
C SER A 568 -25.39 -18.64 -19.67
N ALA A 569 -25.37 -18.35 -18.37
CA ALA A 569 -24.12 -18.20 -17.63
C ALA A 569 -23.33 -19.52 -17.58
N ILE A 570 -22.02 -19.43 -17.73
CA ILE A 570 -21.10 -20.55 -17.52
C ILE A 570 -20.74 -20.57 -16.04
N ASN A 571 -21.04 -21.65 -15.32
CA ASN A 571 -20.74 -21.81 -13.90
C ASN A 571 -19.69 -22.91 -13.71
N GLY A 572 -18.50 -22.51 -13.27
CA GLY A 572 -17.28 -23.31 -13.36
C GLY A 572 -16.79 -23.41 -14.80
N TRP A 573 -15.50 -23.19 -15.03
CA TRP A 573 -14.92 -23.32 -16.35
C TRP A 573 -13.57 -24.04 -16.31
N THR A 574 -13.37 -24.92 -17.29
CA THR A 574 -12.12 -25.60 -17.57
C THR A 574 -11.79 -25.45 -19.05
N LEU A 575 -10.75 -24.66 -19.34
CA LEU A 575 -10.22 -24.47 -20.68
C LEU A 575 -9.14 -25.53 -20.95
N LYS A 576 -9.24 -26.24 -22.07
CA LYS A 576 -8.22 -27.21 -22.52
C LYS A 576 -7.77 -26.92 -23.94
N PHE A 577 -6.47 -27.04 -24.17
CA PHE A 577 -5.84 -26.93 -25.49
C PHE A 577 -4.52 -27.70 -25.51
N ASN A 578 -3.92 -27.83 -26.69
CA ASN A 578 -2.59 -28.40 -26.87
C ASN A 578 -1.66 -27.34 -27.43
N TYR A 579 -0.46 -27.24 -26.84
CA TYR A 579 0.63 -26.50 -27.45
C TYR A 579 1.13 -27.21 -28.72
N PRO A 580 1.17 -26.52 -29.88
CA PRO A 580 1.76 -27.09 -31.09
C PRO A 580 3.29 -27.22 -31.03
N GLY A 581 3.94 -26.40 -30.20
CA GLY A 581 5.37 -26.40 -29.99
C GLY A 581 5.79 -27.17 -28.73
N ASP A 582 6.97 -26.82 -28.21
CA ASP A 582 7.56 -27.46 -27.04
C ASP A 582 7.34 -26.66 -25.75
N GLN A 583 6.39 -25.74 -25.75
CA GLN A 583 6.12 -24.84 -24.63
C GLN A 583 5.83 -25.58 -23.33
N LYS A 584 6.26 -24.99 -22.21
CA LYS A 584 6.00 -25.44 -20.84
C LYS A 584 5.54 -24.27 -19.99
N VAL A 585 4.37 -24.38 -19.36
CA VAL A 585 3.87 -23.40 -18.40
C VAL A 585 4.69 -23.52 -17.11
N THR A 586 5.25 -22.40 -16.64
CA THR A 586 6.07 -22.33 -15.42
C THR A 586 5.37 -21.60 -14.28
N ASN A 587 4.52 -20.63 -14.60
CA ASN A 587 3.71 -19.89 -13.62
C ASN A 587 2.39 -19.44 -14.26
N ALA A 588 1.31 -19.34 -13.48
CA ALA A 588 -0.01 -18.93 -13.97
C ALA A 588 -0.73 -18.03 -12.96
N TRP A 589 -1.62 -17.16 -13.45
CA TRP A 589 -2.49 -16.31 -12.64
C TRP A 589 -3.93 -16.33 -13.18
N SER A 590 -4.88 -16.04 -12.29
CA SER A 590 -6.33 -16.12 -12.56
C SER A 590 -6.80 -17.49 -13.06
N ALA A 591 -5.98 -18.53 -12.95
CA ALA A 591 -6.34 -19.91 -13.28
C ALA A 591 -5.42 -20.89 -12.55
N THR A 592 -5.95 -22.05 -12.18
CA THR A 592 -5.11 -23.21 -11.85
C THR A 592 -4.77 -23.95 -13.13
N VAL A 593 -3.48 -23.94 -13.52
CA VAL A 593 -3.02 -24.56 -14.77
C VAL A 593 -2.24 -25.84 -14.50
N THR A 594 -2.60 -26.90 -15.21
CA THR A 594 -1.85 -28.15 -15.25
C THR A 594 -1.44 -28.46 -16.69
N GLN A 595 -0.27 -29.05 -16.87
CA GLN A 595 0.22 -29.45 -18.18
C GLN A 595 0.81 -30.85 -18.14
N SER A 596 0.43 -31.69 -19.11
CA SER A 596 1.03 -33.01 -19.36
C SER A 596 1.42 -33.12 -20.83
N GLY A 597 2.73 -33.23 -21.10
CA GLY A 597 3.24 -33.15 -22.46
C GLY A 597 2.91 -31.79 -23.10
N THR A 598 2.15 -31.80 -24.19
CA THR A 598 1.64 -30.59 -24.85
C THR A 598 0.24 -30.19 -24.39
N ALA A 599 -0.48 -31.05 -23.66
CA ALA A 599 -1.85 -30.80 -23.24
C ALA A 599 -1.88 -29.89 -22.00
N VAL A 600 -2.62 -28.79 -22.08
CA VAL A 600 -2.82 -27.81 -21.00
C VAL A 600 -4.29 -27.84 -20.57
N SER A 601 -4.51 -27.78 -19.25
CA SER A 601 -5.82 -27.64 -18.63
C SER A 601 -5.78 -26.48 -17.63
N ALA A 602 -6.50 -25.40 -17.90
CA ALA A 602 -6.66 -24.24 -17.04
C ALA A 602 -8.08 -24.24 -16.44
N THR A 603 -8.19 -24.09 -15.12
CA THR A 603 -9.48 -24.10 -14.41
C THR A 603 -9.65 -22.82 -13.61
N ASN A 604 -10.89 -22.34 -13.51
CA ASN A 604 -11.27 -21.16 -12.75
C ASN A 604 -10.79 -21.19 -11.30
N VAL A 605 -10.53 -20.02 -10.75
CA VAL A 605 -10.36 -19.80 -9.31
C VAL A 605 -11.71 -19.41 -8.70
N SER A 606 -11.77 -19.16 -7.39
CA SER A 606 -13.06 -19.00 -6.70
C SER A 606 -13.87 -17.79 -7.17
N TYR A 607 -13.20 -16.66 -7.47
CA TYR A 607 -13.83 -15.39 -7.78
C TYR A 607 -14.27 -15.21 -9.25
N ASP A 608 -13.72 -15.98 -10.19
CA ASP A 608 -14.00 -15.88 -11.63
C ASP A 608 -14.73 -17.13 -12.17
N SER A 609 -15.35 -17.88 -11.27
CA SER A 609 -16.03 -19.14 -11.58
C SER A 609 -17.26 -18.97 -12.47
N THR A 610 -17.87 -17.78 -12.52
CA THR A 610 -19.05 -17.51 -13.35
C THR A 610 -18.75 -16.54 -14.50
N ILE A 611 -19.06 -16.94 -15.74
CA ILE A 611 -19.02 -16.08 -16.92
C ILE A 611 -20.46 -15.84 -17.41
N SER A 612 -21.01 -14.66 -17.14
CA SER A 612 -22.35 -14.25 -17.61
C SER A 612 -22.47 -14.29 -19.15
N PRO A 613 -23.68 -14.42 -19.72
CA PRO A 613 -23.90 -14.26 -21.17
C PRO A 613 -23.31 -12.94 -21.68
N GLY A 614 -22.48 -12.98 -22.72
CA GLY A 614 -21.75 -11.82 -23.26
C GLY A 614 -20.57 -11.35 -22.39
N GLY A 615 -20.34 -11.95 -21.23
CA GLY A 615 -19.21 -11.69 -20.37
C GLY A 615 -17.95 -12.42 -20.81
N ASN A 616 -16.81 -12.04 -20.22
CA ASN A 616 -15.53 -12.68 -20.44
C ASN A 616 -14.72 -12.77 -19.15
N VAL A 617 -13.75 -13.69 -19.15
CA VAL A 617 -12.68 -13.76 -18.14
C VAL A 617 -11.34 -13.80 -18.86
N THR A 618 -10.32 -13.18 -18.29
CA THR A 618 -8.96 -13.21 -18.83
C THR A 618 -8.03 -13.85 -17.82
N VAL A 619 -7.30 -14.84 -18.30
CA VAL A 619 -6.31 -15.60 -17.53
C VAL A 619 -4.97 -15.51 -18.21
N GLY A 620 -3.88 -15.77 -17.49
CA GLY A 620 -2.57 -15.71 -18.11
C GLY A 620 -1.55 -16.60 -17.45
N TRP A 621 -0.46 -16.82 -18.17
CA TRP A 621 0.65 -17.62 -17.69
C TRP A 621 1.96 -17.24 -18.36
N GLN A 622 3.04 -17.49 -17.62
CA GLN A 622 4.40 -17.50 -18.13
C GLN A 622 4.77 -18.92 -18.53
N GLY A 623 5.52 -19.05 -19.61
CA GLY A 623 6.10 -20.33 -20.00
C GLY A 623 7.47 -20.22 -20.65
N THR A 624 8.08 -21.38 -20.87
CA THR A 624 9.36 -21.55 -21.54
C THR A 624 9.19 -22.33 -22.84
N TRP A 625 10.09 -22.12 -23.81
CA TRP A 625 10.15 -22.86 -25.07
C TRP A 625 11.61 -23.03 -25.49
N THR A 626 11.93 -24.00 -26.35
CA THR A 626 13.30 -24.15 -26.90
C THR A 626 13.33 -24.08 -28.41
N SER A 627 12.41 -24.78 -29.09
CA SER A 627 12.46 -24.95 -30.55
C SER A 627 11.28 -24.28 -31.25
N SER A 628 10.10 -24.21 -30.62
CA SER A 628 8.91 -23.63 -31.23
C SER A 628 7.97 -23.04 -30.18
N ASP A 629 7.70 -21.74 -30.29
CA ASP A 629 6.66 -21.04 -29.55
C ASP A 629 5.39 -20.77 -30.41
N ALA A 630 4.94 -21.79 -31.14
CA ALA A 630 3.74 -21.69 -31.96
C ALA A 630 2.46 -21.57 -31.11
N SER A 631 1.61 -20.58 -31.36
CA SER A 631 0.36 -20.38 -30.61
C SER A 631 -0.66 -21.51 -30.87
N PRO A 632 -1.41 -21.95 -29.86
CA PRO A 632 -2.52 -22.90 -30.02
C PRO A 632 -3.65 -22.32 -30.87
N THR A 633 -4.28 -23.16 -31.69
CA THR A 633 -5.36 -22.78 -32.62
C THR A 633 -6.70 -23.46 -32.34
N ALA A 634 -6.76 -24.32 -31.31
CA ALA A 634 -7.96 -25.06 -30.95
C ALA A 634 -8.11 -25.13 -29.43
N PHE A 635 -9.30 -24.80 -28.95
CA PHE A 635 -9.63 -24.76 -27.52
C PHE A 635 -10.97 -25.44 -27.27
N THR A 636 -11.08 -26.05 -26.09
CA THR A 636 -12.36 -26.52 -25.55
C THR A 636 -12.61 -25.92 -24.18
N LEU A 637 -13.85 -25.53 -23.91
CA LEU A 637 -14.32 -25.04 -22.62
C LEU A 637 -15.37 -26.01 -22.08
N ASN A 638 -15.12 -26.61 -20.91
CA ASN A 638 -15.99 -27.64 -20.33
C ASN A 638 -16.32 -28.80 -21.29
N GLY A 639 -15.39 -29.10 -22.21
CA GLY A 639 -15.53 -30.16 -23.22
C GLY A 639 -16.21 -29.73 -24.53
N ALA A 640 -16.74 -28.50 -24.63
CA ALA A 640 -17.29 -27.95 -25.87
C ALA A 640 -16.23 -27.16 -26.64
N ALA A 641 -16.20 -27.27 -27.98
CA ALA A 641 -15.27 -26.51 -28.82
C ALA A 641 -15.59 -25.01 -28.82
N CYS A 642 -14.56 -24.16 -28.68
CA CYS A 642 -14.68 -22.71 -28.79
C CYS A 642 -14.27 -22.22 -30.18
N SER A 643 -14.85 -21.10 -30.62
CA SER A 643 -14.27 -20.33 -31.72
C SER A 643 -13.00 -19.61 -31.25
N THR A 644 -12.11 -19.26 -32.17
CA THR A 644 -10.84 -18.57 -31.87
C THR A 644 -10.75 -17.24 -32.59
N SER A 645 -10.16 -16.23 -31.95
CA SER A 645 -9.96 -14.89 -32.52
C SER A 645 -8.65 -14.25 -32.12
#